data_AF-K7L1V4-F1
#
_entry.id   AF-K7L1V4-F1
#
_cell.length_a   1.000
_cell.length_b   1.000
_cell.length_c   1.000
_cell.angle_alpha   90.00
_cell.angle_beta   90.00
_cell.angle_gamma   90.00
#
_symmetry.space_group_name_H-M   'P 1'
#
loop_
_entity.id
_entity.type
_entity.pdbx_description
1 polymer ?
#
loop_
_entity_poly.entity_id
_entity_poly.type
_entity_poly.pdbx_seq_one_letter_code
_entity_poly.pdbx_strand_id
1 'polypeptide(L)'
;MPRSKANNNSKKLKGIDFKKIRRKVGRKLPPPKNTTDTEIKSKAIVLPEQSLAAEKAGLAVNKKGLTLKELLQQTSHHNPKVRRDALIGIKDLFTRYPAEQKLHKYAAVEKLRERIGDDDKVVRKSLYDLFKVVILPCCKEDNQELIVSLLMPYIFNAMTHLVVDVRMMAFDFLDLILEFYPPSFSPSYAEKIFQNYEDILVRNQYYLQDKGKLKDALAGLVRCLSLLPWNKEETDLHNKDATGQRVLHAFEVDVSMSSNGFSCIIKNLKDLVPVLINSFLEFIPLVHSMESLEGKSFGCMISILHSIYLIVRSIAYGTDKDSESPSSQGGPDAAVWDVNISSAFLKKLFPRFPLNPVDHLSEKDCDRLFDLNMIVAKIFFELNEWTSLPPNLLETFLEFFENALLGKFCRATQSGKAVWEECLVQLLSFIPKFLSRGASSWTSRLLQAFTQTFRESKPGSLLKLACVSAIEDMLTPIESMLSIETSNPENLELQDALLAWIRELPLLLIQLGDKHPTCSQVVLRLQLRIGQCSLLNSSLVCMYDNTQYSLLDFYCTCQGGQICYGPFLRLPRESQELSLCSLYYFSYLDLPILKSIACCCLSADLDPYVLFRIIEVLHSAYRDGHIKIADYLSVFITLVLRFKVSPEIGSAGFKSDPLCQTLKSMTTVLCSYMAQMGDNSLVLQIVEKVIIDQIPQKPSLDNSCSLLRMLVTVDSKPTRLSEQSIIILGQHLSEYLMDAVQCIPEDGDEQGTPSIQLSTRHYYLLPCFFLFDRCHKLMNLVLKRMGSAITESSLSPISDKCTQHTRNCLDRVNAVTSVLFLMHKDAKLQPIMSLFKEDIDNVIHKVFSLKTSGRISTTIEERHEIQCAFEQLKILTG
;
A
#
# COMPACT_ATOMS: atom_id res chain seq x y z
N MET A 1 -40.19 35.69 21.98
CA MET A 1 -40.53 36.39 23.26
C MET A 1 -41.96 36.89 23.16
N PRO A 2 -42.80 36.88 24.22
CA PRO A 2 -42.52 37.33 25.60
C PRO A 2 -42.64 36.19 26.65
N ARG A 3 -41.84 36.09 27.72
CA ARG A 3 -41.68 36.90 28.97
C ARG A 3 -42.86 36.85 29.97
N SER A 4 -42.71 35.95 30.95
CA SER A 4 -42.72 36.17 32.41
C SER A 4 -43.95 36.73 33.14
N LYS A 5 -44.51 35.98 34.10
CA LYS A 5 -44.34 36.14 35.58
C LYS A 5 -45.50 35.52 36.39
N ALA A 6 -45.08 34.90 37.50
CA ALA A 6 -45.71 34.87 38.83
C ALA A 6 -46.91 33.95 39.14
N ASN A 7 -46.68 33.16 40.20
CA ASN A 7 -47.60 32.59 41.18
C ASN A 7 -48.94 33.33 41.33
N ASN A 8 -50.04 32.57 41.29
CA ASN A 8 -51.08 32.65 42.32
C ASN A 8 -52.07 31.48 42.21
N ASN A 9 -52.15 30.72 43.32
CA ASN A 9 -53.34 30.12 43.90
C ASN A 9 -54.62 30.05 43.04
N SER A 10 -54.98 28.84 42.59
CA SER A 10 -56.38 28.48 42.33
C SER A 10 -56.86 27.46 43.36
N LYS A 11 -57.77 27.97 44.21
CA LYS A 11 -58.66 27.24 45.11
C LYS A 11 -59.61 26.33 44.32
N LYS A 12 -59.96 25.17 44.91
CA LYS A 12 -61.28 24.47 44.95
C LYS A 12 -61.01 22.95 45.18
N LEU A 13 -61.66 22.17 46.06
CA LEU A 13 -63.00 22.21 46.65
C LEU A 13 -63.08 21.44 47.99
N LYS A 14 -63.89 22.03 48.89
CA LYS A 14 -64.77 21.48 49.95
C LYS A 14 -64.71 19.98 50.33
N GLY A 15 -64.48 19.74 51.61
CA GLY A 15 -64.95 18.58 52.38
C GLY A 15 -64.79 18.85 53.89
N ILE A 16 -65.83 19.39 54.53
CA ILE A 16 -65.92 19.54 55.99
C ILE A 16 -67.01 18.58 56.45
N ASP A 17 -66.67 17.52 57.17
CA ASP A 17 -67.60 16.89 58.13
C ASP A 17 -66.80 16.12 59.20
N PHE A 18 -67.39 15.90 60.37
CA PHE A 18 -66.79 15.41 61.64
C PHE A 18 -66.31 16.48 62.64
N LYS A 19 -67.26 17.31 63.12
CA LYS A 19 -67.13 18.02 64.40
C LYS A 19 -67.48 17.08 65.57
N LYS A 20 -66.48 16.45 66.20
CA LYS A 20 -66.68 15.73 67.47
C LYS A 20 -66.65 16.73 68.65
N ILE A 21 -67.82 17.04 69.20
CA ILE A 21 -68.03 17.90 70.36
C ILE A 21 -67.42 17.25 71.61
N ARG A 22 -66.40 17.86 72.22
CA ARG A 22 -65.88 17.47 73.55
C ARG A 22 -66.57 18.32 74.62
N ARG A 23 -67.38 17.69 75.47
CA ARG A 23 -68.05 18.31 76.62
C ARG A 23 -67.01 18.81 77.63
N LYS A 24 -67.07 20.10 77.99
CA LYS A 24 -66.31 20.70 79.09
C LYS A 24 -66.95 20.30 80.42
N VAL A 25 -66.35 19.37 81.16
CA VAL A 25 -66.74 19.03 82.53
C VAL A 25 -65.57 19.35 83.46
N GLY A 26 -65.84 20.20 84.45
CA GLY A 26 -65.01 20.39 85.64
C GLY A 26 -63.85 21.37 85.52
N ARG A 27 -63.99 22.55 86.14
CA ARG A 27 -62.90 23.50 86.39
C ARG A 27 -61.85 22.80 87.27
N LYS A 28 -60.60 22.69 86.79
CA LYS A 28 -59.48 22.18 87.60
C LYS A 28 -59.10 23.23 88.65
N LEU A 29 -58.97 22.81 89.91
CA LEU A 29 -58.41 23.63 90.98
C LEU A 29 -56.96 24.05 90.64
N PRO A 30 -56.51 25.22 91.10
CA PRO A 30 -55.16 25.72 90.83
C PRO A 30 -54.10 24.74 91.38
N PRO A 31 -53.01 24.50 90.62
CA PRO A 31 -51.98 23.56 91.01
C PRO A 31 -51.25 24.00 92.30
N PRO A 32 -50.82 23.05 93.14
CA PRO A 32 -50.15 23.33 94.41
C PRO A 32 -48.81 24.07 94.20
N LYS A 33 -48.45 24.94 95.15
CA LYS A 33 -47.28 25.84 95.11
C LYS A 33 -45.93 25.15 94.84
N ASN A 34 -45.83 23.84 95.03
CA ASN A 34 -44.61 23.05 94.76
C ASN A 34 -44.60 22.41 93.35
N THR A 35 -45.42 22.91 92.43
CA THR A 35 -45.40 22.46 91.03
C THR A 35 -44.09 22.89 90.38
N THR A 36 -43.32 21.92 89.89
CA THR A 36 -42.14 22.14 89.05
C THR A 36 -42.53 22.94 87.82
N ASP A 37 -41.92 24.12 87.65
CA ASP A 37 -42.09 24.92 86.45
C ASP A 37 -41.44 24.19 85.25
N THR A 38 -42.27 23.68 84.34
CA THR A 38 -41.81 23.05 83.09
C THR A 38 -41.61 24.06 81.97
N GLU A 39 -41.60 25.37 82.24
CA GLU A 39 -41.23 26.39 81.26
C GLU A 39 -39.75 26.26 80.86
N ILE A 40 -39.49 25.51 79.79
CA ILE A 40 -38.20 25.53 79.10
C ILE A 40 -38.14 26.80 78.24
N LYS A 41 -37.37 27.80 78.67
CA LYS A 41 -37.04 28.98 77.87
C LYS A 41 -35.75 28.72 77.09
N SER A 42 -35.87 28.39 75.80
CA SER A 42 -34.73 28.29 74.89
C SER A 42 -34.32 29.67 74.37
N LYS A 43 -33.07 30.10 74.60
CA LYS A 43 -32.44 31.20 73.85
C LYS A 43 -31.62 30.61 72.71
N ALA A 44 -31.92 31.02 71.47
CA ALA A 44 -31.09 30.69 70.32
C ALA A 44 -29.77 31.47 70.43
N ILE A 45 -28.65 30.76 70.59
CA ILE A 45 -27.33 31.34 70.37
C ILE A 45 -27.08 31.23 68.87
N VAL A 46 -27.24 32.35 68.16
CA VAL A 46 -26.82 32.46 66.77
C VAL A 46 -25.31 32.66 66.79
N LEU A 47 -24.53 31.60 66.58
CA LEU A 47 -23.12 31.72 66.22
C LEU A 47 -23.09 32.12 64.73
N PRO A 48 -22.74 33.37 64.37
CA PRO A 48 -22.82 33.83 62.98
C PRO A 48 -21.85 33.08 62.06
N GLU A 49 -20.76 32.54 62.61
CA GLU A 49 -19.68 31.92 61.84
C GLU A 49 -19.08 30.74 62.61
N GLN A 50 -19.63 29.54 62.46
CA GLN A 50 -18.90 28.32 62.84
C GLN A 50 -17.83 28.06 61.77
N SER A 51 -16.58 28.08 62.22
CA SER A 51 -15.32 28.26 61.50
C SER A 51 -14.87 27.11 60.57
N LEU A 52 -15.80 26.38 59.94
CA LEU A 52 -15.45 25.30 59.00
C LEU A 52 -14.93 25.80 57.64
N ALA A 53 -15.28 27.03 57.24
CA ALA A 53 -14.75 27.64 56.01
C ALA A 53 -13.30 28.14 56.19
N ALA A 54 -12.92 28.55 57.40
CA ALA A 54 -11.56 29.02 57.71
C ALA A 54 -10.54 27.86 57.74
N GLU A 55 -10.90 26.70 58.28
CA GLU A 55 -10.03 25.50 58.27
C GLU A 55 -9.78 24.94 56.85
N LYS A 56 -10.61 25.30 55.88
CA LYS A 56 -10.52 24.81 54.49
C LYS A 56 -9.87 25.80 53.51
N ALA A 57 -9.45 26.97 53.98
CA ALA A 57 -8.80 27.97 53.14
C ALA A 57 -7.51 27.39 52.52
N GLY A 58 -7.52 27.18 51.20
CA GLY A 58 -6.40 26.64 50.42
C GLY A 58 -6.51 25.16 50.04
N LEU A 59 -7.49 24.40 50.58
CA LEU A 59 -7.70 23.00 50.20
C LEU A 59 -8.58 22.87 48.95
N ALA A 60 -8.27 21.92 48.07
CA ALA A 60 -9.12 21.59 46.93
C ALA A 60 -10.44 20.94 47.40
N VAL A 61 -11.57 21.56 47.05
CA VAL A 61 -12.90 21.13 47.48
C VAL A 61 -13.87 20.96 46.32
N ASN A 62 -14.83 20.03 46.47
CA ASN A 62 -15.91 19.84 45.52
C ASN A 62 -16.93 21.03 45.54
N LYS A 63 -17.93 21.05 44.66
CA LYS A 63 -18.99 22.10 44.63
C LYS A 63 -19.78 22.25 45.95
N LYS A 64 -19.75 21.23 46.82
CA LYS A 64 -20.39 21.23 48.13
C LYS A 64 -19.41 21.57 49.26
N GLY A 65 -18.18 22.00 48.97
CA GLY A 65 -17.17 22.35 49.96
C GLY A 65 -16.50 21.15 50.66
N LEU A 66 -16.54 19.97 50.05
CA LEU A 66 -15.94 18.74 50.58
C LEU A 66 -14.59 18.45 49.93
N THR A 67 -13.58 18.20 50.75
CA THR A 67 -12.23 17.76 50.36
C THR A 67 -12.25 16.33 49.81
N LEU A 68 -11.18 15.92 49.12
CA LEU A 68 -11.04 14.54 48.62
C LEU A 68 -11.12 13.50 49.75
N LYS A 69 -10.49 13.76 50.90
CA LYS A 69 -10.51 12.86 52.06
C LYS A 69 -11.93 12.63 52.59
N GLU A 70 -12.70 13.71 52.76
CA GLU A 70 -14.11 13.64 53.19
C GLU A 70 -14.95 12.85 52.19
N LEU A 71 -14.74 13.09 50.89
CA LEU A 71 -15.46 12.39 49.83
C LEU A 71 -15.15 10.90 49.78
N LEU A 72 -13.86 10.53 49.83
CA LEU A 72 -13.43 9.14 49.86
C LEU A 72 -14.04 8.41 51.07
N GLN A 73 -14.12 9.07 52.23
CA GLN A 73 -14.78 8.48 53.39
C GLN A 73 -16.30 8.32 53.20
N GLN A 74 -16.98 9.31 52.57
CA GLN A 74 -18.41 9.22 52.26
C GLN A 74 -18.75 8.10 51.25
N THR A 75 -17.80 7.66 50.43
CA THR A 75 -18.02 6.48 49.57
C THR A 75 -18.26 5.20 50.37
N SER A 76 -17.86 5.11 51.64
CA SER A 76 -18.10 3.94 52.50
C SER A 76 -19.36 4.05 53.37
N HIS A 77 -20.17 5.09 53.17
CA HIS A 77 -21.36 5.35 53.99
C HIS A 77 -22.48 4.32 53.73
N HIS A 78 -23.27 3.95 54.75
CA HIS A 78 -24.33 2.94 54.64
C HIS A 78 -25.46 3.33 53.65
N ASN A 79 -25.76 4.62 53.52
CA ASN A 79 -26.78 5.14 52.59
C ASN A 79 -26.24 5.25 51.14
N PRO A 80 -26.83 4.54 50.15
CA PRO A 80 -26.36 4.54 48.75
C PRO A 80 -26.42 5.92 48.08
N LYS A 81 -27.38 6.77 48.46
CA LYS A 81 -27.47 8.14 47.92
C LYS A 81 -26.25 8.97 48.32
N VAL A 82 -25.77 8.81 49.56
CA VAL A 82 -24.56 9.49 50.05
C VAL A 82 -23.33 8.97 49.31
N ARG A 83 -23.19 7.64 49.15
CA ARG A 83 -22.09 7.05 48.37
C ARG A 83 -22.06 7.57 46.94
N ARG A 84 -23.20 7.57 46.25
CA ARG A 84 -23.34 8.09 44.88
C ARG A 84 -22.98 9.57 44.79
N ASP A 85 -23.53 10.39 45.68
CA ASP A 85 -23.24 11.82 45.73
C ASP A 85 -21.75 12.09 46.00
N ALA A 86 -21.09 11.23 46.80
CA ALA A 86 -19.65 11.28 47.02
C ALA A 86 -18.86 10.97 45.74
N LEU A 87 -19.23 9.93 44.98
CA LEU A 87 -18.60 9.61 43.68
C LEU A 87 -18.74 10.74 42.67
N ILE A 88 -19.93 11.35 42.58
CA ILE A 88 -20.15 12.56 41.74
C ILE A 88 -19.31 13.72 42.25
N GLY A 89 -19.18 13.87 43.57
CA GLY A 89 -18.32 14.86 44.19
C GLY A 89 -16.84 14.68 43.87
N ILE A 90 -16.35 13.44 43.83
CA ILE A 90 -14.97 13.10 43.43
C ILE A 90 -14.75 13.45 41.95
N LYS A 91 -15.70 13.07 41.08
CA LYS A 91 -15.68 13.43 39.66
C LYS A 91 -15.52 14.94 39.47
N ASP A 92 -16.33 15.72 40.17
CA ASP A 92 -16.31 17.19 40.13
C ASP A 92 -15.01 17.79 40.69
N LEU A 93 -14.47 17.22 41.78
CA LEU A 93 -13.20 17.66 42.38
C LEU A 93 -12.03 17.42 41.42
N PHE A 94 -11.87 16.20 40.90
CA PHE A 94 -10.79 15.87 39.97
C PHE A 94 -10.86 16.63 38.66
N THR A 95 -12.08 16.90 38.16
CA THR A 95 -12.28 17.72 36.96
C THR A 95 -11.83 19.17 37.18
N ARG A 96 -12.07 19.73 38.38
CA ARG A 96 -11.69 21.12 38.71
C ARG A 96 -10.25 21.28 39.15
N TYR A 97 -9.66 20.24 39.74
CA TYR A 97 -8.28 20.25 40.22
C TYR A 97 -7.51 19.02 39.67
N PRO A 98 -7.10 19.02 38.39
CA PRO A 98 -6.37 17.89 37.80
C PRO A 98 -5.02 17.59 38.49
N ALA A 99 -4.39 18.58 39.13
CA ALA A 99 -3.17 18.39 39.90
C ALA A 99 -3.40 17.49 41.13
N GLU A 100 -4.52 17.67 41.83
CA GLU A 100 -4.93 16.84 42.96
C GLU A 100 -5.23 15.40 42.52
N GLN A 101 -5.82 15.26 41.33
CA GLN A 101 -6.04 13.95 40.74
C GLN A 101 -4.71 13.23 40.51
N LYS A 102 -3.72 13.89 39.88
CA LYS A 102 -2.39 13.29 39.64
C LYS A 102 -1.70 12.90 40.95
N LEU A 103 -1.81 13.73 41.99
CA LEU A 103 -1.20 13.51 43.29
C LEU A 103 -1.85 12.36 44.07
N HIS A 104 -3.19 12.25 44.02
CA HIS A 104 -3.96 11.32 44.86
C HIS A 104 -4.60 10.16 44.10
N LYS A 105 -4.26 9.94 42.83
CA LYS A 105 -4.83 8.86 41.99
C LYS A 105 -4.76 7.48 42.62
N TYR A 106 -3.60 7.07 43.15
CA TYR A 106 -3.45 5.73 43.74
C TYR A 106 -4.29 5.56 45.00
N ALA A 107 -4.29 6.57 45.89
CA ALA A 107 -5.13 6.59 47.08
C ALA A 107 -6.63 6.56 46.73
N ALA A 108 -7.02 7.26 45.66
CA ALA A 108 -8.39 7.21 45.16
C ALA A 108 -8.75 5.83 44.61
N VAL A 109 -7.90 5.23 43.76
CA VAL A 109 -8.11 3.86 43.24
C VAL A 109 -8.19 2.85 44.38
N GLU A 110 -7.28 2.92 45.35
CA GLU A 110 -7.19 2.02 46.50
C GLU A 110 -8.46 2.05 47.37
N LYS A 111 -9.09 3.22 47.50
CA LYS A 111 -10.34 3.32 48.27
C LYS A 111 -11.59 3.01 47.43
N LEU A 112 -11.59 3.43 46.16
CA LEU A 112 -12.75 3.28 45.27
C LEU A 112 -12.94 1.85 44.75
N ARG A 113 -11.89 1.04 44.66
CA ARG A 113 -11.96 -0.39 44.28
C ARG A 113 -12.94 -1.20 45.12
N GLU A 114 -13.11 -0.86 46.41
CA GLU A 114 -14.06 -1.50 47.32
C GLU A 114 -15.52 -1.34 46.87
N ARG A 115 -15.81 -0.36 46.00
CA ARG A 115 -17.16 -0.06 45.51
C ARG A 115 -17.51 -0.77 44.20
N ILE A 116 -16.59 -1.52 43.60
CA ILE A 116 -16.85 -2.31 42.39
C ILE A 116 -18.00 -3.29 42.64
N GLY A 117 -18.01 -3.91 43.82
CA GLY A 117 -19.07 -4.81 44.28
C GLY A 117 -20.18 -4.15 45.11
N ASP A 118 -20.39 -2.83 45.03
CA ASP A 118 -21.41 -2.15 45.86
C ASP A 118 -22.82 -2.72 45.58
N ASP A 119 -23.68 -2.86 46.59
CA ASP A 119 -25.03 -3.44 46.41
C ASP A 119 -25.94 -2.58 45.52
N ASP A 120 -25.76 -1.26 45.52
CA ASP A 120 -26.61 -0.33 44.78
C ASP A 120 -26.15 -0.16 43.32
N LYS A 121 -27.09 -0.42 42.39
CA LYS A 121 -26.84 -0.36 40.94
C LYS A 121 -26.38 1.02 40.46
N VAL A 122 -26.95 2.10 41.02
CA VAL A 122 -26.63 3.48 40.60
C VAL A 122 -25.25 3.88 41.13
N VAL A 123 -24.89 3.44 42.34
CA VAL A 123 -23.53 3.61 42.90
C VAL A 123 -22.51 2.91 42.01
N ARG A 124 -22.71 1.62 41.68
CA ARG A 124 -21.79 0.88 40.77
C ARG A 124 -21.65 1.56 39.41
N LYS A 125 -22.76 2.00 38.81
CA LYS A 125 -22.72 2.71 37.51
C LYS A 125 -21.99 4.04 37.61
N SER A 126 -22.23 4.82 38.67
CA SER A 126 -21.53 6.10 38.91
C SER A 126 -20.03 5.90 39.11
N LEU A 127 -19.63 4.80 39.76
CA LEU A 127 -18.23 4.40 39.92
C LEU A 127 -17.61 4.06 38.57
N TYR A 128 -18.28 3.23 37.77
CA TYR A 128 -17.82 2.87 36.43
C TYR A 128 -17.60 4.10 35.55
N ASP A 129 -18.56 5.03 35.53
CA ASP A 129 -18.45 6.26 34.75
C ASP A 129 -17.33 7.18 35.27
N LEU A 130 -17.05 7.17 36.58
CA LEU A 130 -15.91 7.88 37.16
C LEU A 130 -14.57 7.27 36.70
N PHE A 131 -14.44 5.94 36.71
CA PHE A 131 -13.24 5.27 36.21
C PHE A 131 -13.02 5.51 34.72
N LYS A 132 -14.05 5.29 33.90
CA LYS A 132 -14.00 5.43 32.44
C LYS A 132 -13.66 6.84 31.98
N VAL A 133 -14.29 7.86 32.58
CA VAL A 133 -14.19 9.26 32.09
C VAL A 133 -13.05 10.04 32.75
N VAL A 134 -12.70 9.72 34.00
CA VAL A 134 -11.79 10.58 34.78
C VAL A 134 -10.54 9.83 35.23
N ILE A 135 -10.67 8.71 35.93
CA ILE A 135 -9.52 8.06 36.59
C ILE A 135 -8.57 7.42 35.57
N LEU A 136 -9.06 6.50 34.72
CA LEU A 136 -8.21 5.75 33.79
C LEU A 136 -7.54 6.63 32.72
N PRO A 137 -8.22 7.62 32.10
CA PRO A 137 -7.57 8.51 31.15
C PRO A 137 -6.40 9.32 31.75
N CYS A 138 -6.45 9.64 33.06
CA CYS A 138 -5.38 10.36 33.75
C CYS A 138 -4.15 9.46 33.99
N CYS A 139 -4.34 8.15 34.00
CA CYS A 139 -3.33 7.15 34.33
C CYS A 139 -2.67 6.48 33.11
N LYS A 140 -2.76 7.10 31.91
CA LYS A 140 -2.19 6.51 30.69
C LYS A 140 -0.65 6.38 30.72
N GLU A 141 0.03 7.35 31.31
CA GLU A 141 1.51 7.42 31.40
C GLU A 141 2.09 6.76 32.67
N ASP A 142 1.23 6.21 33.53
CA ASP A 142 1.62 5.65 34.83
C ASP A 142 2.02 4.17 34.76
N ASN A 143 2.51 3.64 35.89
CA ASN A 143 2.69 2.20 36.05
C ASN A 143 1.33 1.47 35.98
N GLN A 144 1.01 1.00 34.79
CA GLN A 144 -0.24 0.31 34.46
C GLN A 144 -0.44 -0.94 35.32
N GLU A 145 0.65 -1.69 35.55
CA GLU A 145 0.65 -2.93 36.34
C GLU A 145 0.17 -2.71 37.78
N LEU A 146 0.55 -1.58 38.40
CA LEU A 146 0.15 -1.24 39.76
C LEU A 146 -1.37 -1.00 39.86
N ILE A 147 -1.95 -0.26 38.92
CA ILE A 147 -3.38 0.05 38.91
C ILE A 147 -4.20 -1.22 38.69
N VAL A 148 -3.79 -2.06 37.72
CA VAL A 148 -4.45 -3.33 37.46
C VAL A 148 -4.36 -4.25 38.67
N SER A 149 -3.19 -4.37 39.29
CA SER A 149 -3.00 -5.18 40.50
C SER A 149 -3.88 -4.73 41.68
N LEU A 150 -4.16 -3.43 41.79
CA LEU A 150 -5.07 -2.90 42.82
C LEU A 150 -6.54 -3.26 42.55
N LEU A 151 -6.96 -3.27 41.28
CA LEU A 151 -8.37 -3.44 40.88
C LEU A 151 -8.78 -4.91 40.70
N MET A 152 -7.91 -5.73 40.09
CA MET A 152 -8.24 -7.10 39.68
C MET A 152 -8.79 -7.98 40.82
N PRO A 153 -8.25 -7.97 42.06
CA PRO A 153 -8.82 -8.77 43.15
C PRO A 153 -10.29 -8.42 43.47
N TYR A 154 -10.65 -7.13 43.37
CA TYR A 154 -12.00 -6.66 43.63
C TYR A 154 -12.95 -6.95 42.46
N ILE A 155 -12.44 -6.90 41.24
CA ILE A 155 -13.16 -7.34 40.04
C ILE A 155 -13.47 -8.84 40.15
N PHE A 156 -12.48 -9.68 40.44
CA PHE A 156 -12.69 -11.13 40.61
C PHE A 156 -13.68 -11.44 41.73
N ASN A 157 -13.57 -10.78 42.88
CA ASN A 157 -14.53 -10.95 43.97
C ASN A 157 -15.96 -10.61 43.51
N ALA A 158 -16.12 -9.50 42.78
CA ALA A 158 -17.42 -9.09 42.25
C ALA A 158 -17.95 -10.01 41.13
N MET A 159 -17.08 -10.63 40.31
CA MET A 159 -17.46 -11.62 39.30
C MET A 159 -18.11 -12.88 39.90
N THR A 160 -17.74 -13.23 41.13
CA THR A 160 -18.29 -14.36 41.89
C THR A 160 -19.44 -13.99 42.84
N HIS A 161 -19.91 -12.74 42.81
CA HIS A 161 -20.94 -12.25 43.72
C HIS A 161 -22.32 -12.92 43.52
N LEU A 162 -23.11 -13.08 44.58
CA LEU A 162 -24.43 -13.74 44.51
C LEU A 162 -25.43 -13.00 43.60
N VAL A 163 -25.35 -11.67 43.55
CA VAL A 163 -26.24 -10.81 42.75
C VAL A 163 -25.73 -10.68 41.31
N VAL A 164 -26.54 -11.13 40.35
CA VAL A 164 -26.24 -11.07 38.89
C VAL A 164 -25.82 -9.68 38.43
N ASP A 165 -26.55 -8.63 38.81
CA ASP A 165 -26.24 -7.25 38.41
C ASP A 165 -24.91 -6.72 38.96
N VAL A 166 -24.35 -7.34 40.01
CA VAL A 166 -22.99 -7.03 40.50
C VAL A 166 -21.97 -7.74 39.64
N ARG A 167 -22.21 -9.03 39.34
CA ARG A 167 -21.35 -9.81 38.44
C ARG A 167 -21.20 -9.14 37.09
N MET A 168 -22.30 -8.76 36.42
CA MET A 168 -22.25 -8.14 35.10
C MET A 168 -21.44 -6.83 35.09
N MET A 169 -21.62 -5.98 36.10
CA MET A 169 -20.81 -4.77 36.25
C MET A 169 -19.32 -5.11 36.41
N ALA A 170 -18.96 -6.22 37.05
CA ALA A 170 -17.58 -6.66 37.19
C ALA A 170 -16.95 -7.04 35.83
N PHE A 171 -17.72 -7.68 34.93
CA PHE A 171 -17.27 -7.95 33.56
C PHE A 171 -17.13 -6.65 32.76
N ASP A 172 -18.05 -5.69 32.91
CA ASP A 172 -17.91 -4.37 32.29
C ASP A 172 -16.63 -3.66 32.78
N PHE A 173 -16.32 -3.77 34.08
CA PHE A 173 -15.08 -3.24 34.65
C PHE A 173 -13.84 -3.95 34.11
N LEU A 174 -13.86 -5.28 33.95
CA LEU A 174 -12.76 -6.01 33.31
C LEU A 174 -12.54 -5.51 31.88
N ASP A 175 -13.61 -5.43 31.08
CA ASP A 175 -13.53 -4.98 29.69
C ASP A 175 -12.94 -3.56 29.60
N LEU A 176 -13.38 -2.67 30.49
CA LEU A 176 -12.86 -1.31 30.58
C LEU A 176 -11.36 -1.28 30.91
N ILE A 177 -10.88 -2.13 31.82
CA ILE A 177 -9.45 -2.19 32.16
C ILE A 177 -8.63 -2.70 30.97
N LEU A 178 -9.11 -3.72 30.27
CA LEU A 178 -8.44 -4.27 29.10
C LEU A 178 -8.50 -3.35 27.88
N GLU A 179 -9.52 -2.49 27.77
CA GLU A 179 -9.60 -1.43 26.76
C GLU A 179 -8.48 -0.38 26.95
N PHE A 180 -8.21 0.03 28.19
CA PHE A 180 -7.18 1.03 28.50
C PHE A 180 -5.77 0.44 28.62
N TYR A 181 -5.65 -0.80 29.11
CA TYR A 181 -4.38 -1.46 29.38
C TYR A 181 -4.32 -2.89 28.78
N PRO A 182 -4.32 -3.03 27.44
CA PRO A 182 -4.19 -4.33 26.77
C PRO A 182 -3.02 -5.21 27.27
N PRO A 183 -1.79 -4.66 27.51
CA PRO A 183 -0.66 -5.47 27.96
C PRO A 183 -0.81 -6.07 29.36
N SER A 184 -1.80 -5.61 30.14
CA SER A 184 -2.05 -6.11 31.50
C SER A 184 -2.79 -7.46 31.52
N PHE A 185 -3.20 -7.97 30.37
CA PHE A 185 -3.75 -9.32 30.24
C PHE A 185 -2.65 -10.37 30.46
N SER A 186 -2.38 -10.69 31.72
CA SER A 186 -1.37 -11.66 32.11
C SER A 186 -1.93 -13.09 32.12
N PRO A 187 -1.08 -14.12 31.98
CA PRO A 187 -1.53 -15.50 32.02
C PRO A 187 -2.23 -15.89 33.34
N SER A 188 -1.77 -15.36 34.47
CA SER A 188 -2.34 -15.67 35.79
C SER A 188 -3.74 -15.07 35.98
N TYR A 189 -4.04 -13.94 35.33
CA TYR A 189 -5.39 -13.40 35.31
C TYR A 189 -6.27 -14.12 34.30
N ALA A 190 -5.74 -14.48 33.13
CA ALA A 190 -6.49 -15.14 32.08
C ALA A 190 -7.16 -16.44 32.54
N GLU A 191 -6.47 -17.31 33.28
CA GLU A 191 -7.06 -18.54 33.86
C GLU A 191 -8.32 -18.23 34.69
N LYS A 192 -8.22 -17.28 35.63
CA LYS A 192 -9.36 -16.87 36.46
C LYS A 192 -10.46 -16.19 35.66
N ILE A 193 -10.10 -15.37 34.67
CA ILE A 193 -11.05 -14.69 33.79
C ILE A 193 -11.89 -15.73 33.03
N PHE A 194 -11.26 -16.71 32.39
CA PHE A 194 -11.97 -17.73 31.62
C PHE A 194 -12.85 -18.62 32.49
N GLN A 195 -12.40 -18.99 33.70
CA GLN A 195 -13.23 -19.72 34.66
C GLN A 195 -14.50 -18.93 35.07
N ASN A 196 -14.38 -17.60 35.24
CA ASN A 196 -15.52 -16.75 35.56
C ASN A 196 -16.49 -16.60 34.37
N TYR A 197 -15.98 -16.54 33.14
CA TYR A 197 -16.81 -16.58 31.93
C TYR A 197 -17.52 -17.92 31.77
N GLU A 198 -16.85 -19.03 32.05
CA GLU A 198 -17.44 -20.37 32.02
C GLU A 198 -18.66 -20.46 32.96
N ASP A 199 -18.56 -19.99 34.21
CA ASP A 199 -19.70 -20.00 35.15
C ASP A 199 -20.88 -19.15 34.66
N ILE A 200 -20.65 -18.01 34.01
CA ILE A 200 -21.72 -17.21 33.40
C ILE A 200 -22.38 -17.97 32.25
N LEU A 201 -21.59 -18.58 31.37
CA LEU A 201 -22.08 -19.26 30.17
C LEU A 201 -22.82 -20.56 30.50
N VAL A 202 -22.37 -21.33 31.50
CA VAL A 202 -23.08 -22.51 31.97
C VAL A 202 -24.45 -22.13 32.57
N ARG A 203 -24.54 -20.95 33.20
CA ARG A 203 -25.77 -20.41 33.79
C ARG A 203 -26.55 -19.50 32.83
N ASN A 204 -26.28 -19.54 31.53
CA ASN A 204 -26.79 -18.60 30.54
C ASN A 204 -28.33 -18.40 30.60
N GLN A 205 -29.09 -19.46 30.90
CA GLN A 205 -30.55 -19.40 31.07
C GLN A 205 -31.03 -18.31 32.03
N TYR A 206 -30.26 -18.04 33.10
CA TYR A 206 -30.58 -16.95 34.04
C TYR A 206 -30.34 -15.56 33.45
N TYR A 207 -29.36 -15.44 32.54
CA TYR A 207 -28.94 -14.16 31.93
C TYR A 207 -29.73 -13.81 30.67
N LEU A 208 -30.43 -14.77 30.05
CA LEU A 208 -31.31 -14.54 28.90
C LEU A 208 -32.43 -13.50 29.16
N GLN A 209 -32.76 -13.21 30.43
CA GLN A 209 -33.69 -12.14 30.81
C GLN A 209 -33.15 -10.74 30.46
N ASP A 210 -31.83 -10.53 30.52
CA ASP A 210 -31.16 -9.28 30.18
C ASP A 210 -30.08 -9.51 29.12
N LYS A 211 -30.54 -9.82 27.90
CA LYS A 211 -29.69 -10.07 26.72
C LYS A 211 -28.70 -8.93 26.43
N GLY A 212 -28.99 -7.71 26.88
CA GLY A 212 -28.11 -6.55 26.69
C GLY A 212 -26.80 -6.72 27.46
N LYS A 213 -26.89 -7.01 28.76
CA LYS A 213 -25.71 -7.23 29.60
C LYS A 213 -24.93 -8.47 29.17
N LEU A 214 -25.64 -9.54 28.78
CA LEU A 214 -24.98 -10.76 28.30
C LEU A 214 -24.16 -10.48 27.03
N LYS A 215 -24.73 -9.73 26.08
CA LYS A 215 -24.02 -9.29 24.88
C LYS A 215 -22.74 -8.54 25.24
N ASP A 216 -22.81 -7.58 26.16
CA ASP A 216 -21.67 -6.75 26.56
C ASP A 216 -20.57 -7.60 27.23
N ALA A 217 -20.95 -8.53 28.12
CA ALA A 217 -20.00 -9.48 28.72
C ALA A 217 -19.34 -10.40 27.68
N LEU A 218 -20.11 -10.91 26.71
CA LEU A 218 -19.57 -11.73 25.61
C LEU A 218 -18.63 -10.93 24.71
N ALA A 219 -18.91 -9.65 24.45
CA ALA A 219 -17.99 -8.78 23.74
C ALA A 219 -16.67 -8.58 24.52
N GLY A 220 -16.74 -8.49 25.85
CA GLY A 220 -15.57 -8.51 26.72
C GLY A 220 -14.77 -9.82 26.64
N LEU A 221 -15.44 -10.98 26.51
CA LEU A 221 -14.77 -12.26 26.28
C LEU A 221 -14.01 -12.28 24.95
N VAL A 222 -14.64 -11.81 23.87
CA VAL A 222 -13.98 -11.67 22.56
C VAL A 222 -12.72 -10.81 22.70
N ARG A 223 -12.78 -9.67 23.39
CA ARG A 223 -11.59 -8.83 23.65
C ARG A 223 -10.51 -9.60 24.40
N CYS A 224 -10.86 -10.34 25.47
CA CYS A 224 -9.89 -11.15 26.21
C CYS A 224 -9.17 -12.16 25.29
N LEU A 225 -9.91 -12.83 24.41
CA LEU A 225 -9.37 -13.80 23.46
C LEU A 225 -8.50 -13.13 22.39
N SER A 226 -8.91 -11.96 21.88
CA SER A 226 -8.13 -11.20 20.89
C SER A 226 -6.78 -10.67 21.43
N LEU A 227 -6.63 -10.56 22.76
CA LEU A 227 -5.38 -10.14 23.41
C LEU A 227 -4.37 -11.27 23.60
N LEU A 228 -4.75 -12.51 23.29
CA LEU A 228 -3.82 -13.63 23.35
C LEU A 228 -2.71 -13.45 22.30
N PRO A 229 -1.46 -13.89 22.60
CA PRO A 229 -0.30 -13.66 21.72
C PRO A 229 -0.46 -14.29 20.33
N TRP A 230 -1.35 -15.28 20.21
CA TRP A 230 -1.62 -16.06 19.00
C TRP A 230 -2.48 -15.33 17.95
N ASN A 231 -3.03 -14.15 18.26
CA ASN A 231 -3.93 -13.42 17.36
C ASN A 231 -3.24 -12.38 16.45
N LYS A 232 -1.92 -12.16 16.59
CA LYS A 232 -1.27 -10.97 15.99
C LYS A 232 -1.30 -10.91 14.45
N GLU A 233 -1.39 -12.03 13.74
CA GLU A 233 -1.37 -12.05 12.27
C GLU A 233 -2.59 -11.42 11.58
N GLU A 234 -3.78 -11.37 12.20
CA GLU A 234 -4.92 -10.63 11.59
C GLU A 234 -4.62 -9.12 11.54
N THR A 235 -3.87 -8.60 12.51
CA THR A 235 -3.43 -7.18 12.50
C THR A 235 -2.40 -6.92 11.40
N ASP A 236 -1.60 -7.92 11.06
CA ASP A 236 -0.55 -7.81 10.05
C ASP A 236 -1.10 -7.97 8.62
N LEU A 237 -2.22 -8.66 8.40
CA LEU A 237 -2.92 -8.61 7.10
C LEU A 237 -3.49 -7.21 6.80
N HIS A 238 -3.92 -6.49 7.84
CA HIS A 238 -4.33 -5.08 7.72
C HIS A 238 -3.16 -4.10 7.64
N ASN A 239 -1.95 -4.49 8.06
CA ASN A 239 -0.75 -3.65 8.10
C ASN A 239 0.47 -4.27 7.39
N LYS A 240 0.26 -5.11 6.37
CA LYS A 240 1.34 -5.56 5.47
C LYS A 240 1.94 -4.41 4.64
N ASP A 241 1.40 -3.19 4.77
CA ASP A 241 2.01 -1.95 4.28
C ASP A 241 3.25 -1.51 5.08
N ALA A 242 3.47 -2.00 6.31
CA ALA A 242 4.63 -1.59 7.13
C ALA A 242 5.82 -2.56 7.09
N THR A 243 5.66 -3.79 6.58
CA THR A 243 6.75 -4.78 6.50
C THR A 243 7.54 -4.77 5.19
N GLY A 244 7.25 -3.84 4.28
CA GLY A 244 8.11 -3.54 3.12
C GLY A 244 9.51 -2.99 3.48
N GLN A 245 9.75 -2.66 4.75
CA GLN A 245 11.03 -2.18 5.26
C GLN A 245 11.90 -3.24 5.97
N ARG A 246 11.60 -4.55 5.85
CA ARG A 246 12.60 -5.58 6.17
C ARG A 246 13.53 -5.82 4.97
N VAL A 247 14.28 -4.77 4.65
CA VAL A 247 15.52 -4.86 3.90
C VAL A 247 16.58 -5.45 4.82
N LEU A 248 17.04 -6.67 4.49
CA LEU A 248 18.42 -7.16 4.67
C LEU A 248 19.17 -6.80 5.97
N HIS A 249 18.55 -6.98 7.14
CA HIS A 249 19.31 -7.10 8.39
C HIS A 249 19.18 -8.53 8.95
N ALA A 250 20.35 -9.16 9.01
CA ALA A 250 20.63 -10.49 9.53
C ALA A 250 19.95 -10.76 10.87
N PHE A 251 19.43 -11.98 11.02
CA PHE A 251 19.24 -12.68 12.31
C PHE A 251 18.90 -11.78 13.50
N GLU A 252 17.77 -11.09 13.47
CA GLU A 252 17.04 -10.90 14.72
C GLU A 252 16.29 -12.20 14.97
N VAL A 253 16.84 -13.00 15.90
CA VAL A 253 16.07 -14.01 16.62
C VAL A 253 14.86 -13.27 17.15
N ASP A 254 13.68 -13.55 16.60
CA ASP A 254 12.41 -13.09 17.17
C ASP A 254 12.50 -13.38 18.66
N VAL A 255 12.64 -12.31 19.46
CA VAL A 255 12.61 -12.41 20.90
C VAL A 255 11.24 -12.99 21.18
N SER A 256 11.21 -14.29 21.44
CA SER A 256 10.03 -15.02 21.87
C SER A 256 9.53 -14.29 23.11
N MET A 257 8.57 -13.37 22.95
CA MET A 257 7.73 -12.90 24.04
C MET A 257 7.27 -14.18 24.72
N SER A 258 7.66 -14.35 25.98
CA SER A 258 7.54 -15.56 26.79
C SER A 258 6.16 -16.23 26.63
N SER A 259 6.03 -17.09 25.62
CA SER A 259 4.82 -17.86 25.31
C SER A 259 4.52 -18.91 26.38
N ASN A 260 5.53 -19.28 27.17
CA ASN A 260 5.45 -20.31 28.21
C ASN A 260 4.31 -20.06 29.21
N GLY A 261 4.01 -18.80 29.53
CA GLY A 261 2.94 -18.48 30.47
C GLY A 261 1.54 -18.83 29.93
N PHE A 262 1.31 -18.72 28.62
CA PHE A 262 -0.02 -18.95 28.03
C PHE A 262 -0.31 -20.42 27.72
N SER A 263 0.70 -21.30 27.70
CA SER A 263 0.51 -22.74 27.46
C SER A 263 -0.45 -23.37 28.48
N CYS A 264 -0.40 -22.96 29.76
CA CYS A 264 -1.31 -23.49 30.78
C CYS A 264 -2.78 -23.12 30.56
N ILE A 265 -3.06 -22.07 29.78
CA ILE A 265 -4.42 -21.59 29.51
C ILE A 265 -5.10 -22.39 28.40
N ILE A 266 -4.34 -23.10 27.56
CA ILE A 266 -4.88 -23.91 26.45
C ILE A 266 -5.94 -24.87 26.95
N LYS A 267 -5.75 -25.49 28.12
CA LYS A 267 -6.74 -26.36 28.75
C LYS A 267 -8.06 -25.63 29.05
N ASN A 268 -7.98 -24.45 29.68
CA ASN A 268 -9.17 -23.65 29.99
C ASN A 268 -9.91 -23.21 28.72
N LEU A 269 -9.17 -22.90 27.64
CA LEU A 269 -9.78 -22.57 26.34
C LEU A 269 -10.46 -23.79 25.72
N LYS A 270 -9.82 -24.97 25.77
CA LYS A 270 -10.39 -26.25 25.32
C LYS A 270 -11.70 -26.55 26.06
N ASP A 271 -11.73 -26.37 27.39
CA ASP A 271 -12.91 -26.60 28.24
C ASP A 271 -14.04 -25.58 27.97
N LEU A 272 -13.68 -24.36 27.54
CA LEU A 272 -14.64 -23.30 27.21
C LEU A 272 -15.40 -23.55 25.89
N VAL A 273 -14.83 -24.30 24.94
CA VAL A 273 -15.45 -24.54 23.61
C VAL A 273 -16.80 -25.26 23.71
N PRO A 274 -16.95 -26.41 24.39
CA PRO A 274 -18.25 -27.05 24.56
C PRO A 274 -19.30 -26.16 25.23
N VAL A 275 -18.87 -25.33 26.19
CA VAL A 275 -19.73 -24.40 26.92
C VAL A 275 -20.25 -23.30 25.99
N LEU A 276 -19.37 -22.71 25.18
CA LEU A 276 -19.74 -21.73 24.14
C LEU A 276 -20.69 -22.33 23.10
N ILE A 277 -20.43 -23.54 22.61
CA ILE A 277 -21.31 -24.21 21.65
C ILE A 277 -22.70 -24.44 22.26
N ASN A 278 -22.79 -24.91 23.51
CA ASN A 278 -24.08 -25.09 24.16
C ASN A 278 -24.82 -23.75 24.33
N SER A 279 -24.10 -22.70 24.76
CA SER A 279 -24.65 -21.35 24.90
C SER A 279 -25.17 -20.81 23.56
N PHE A 280 -24.45 -21.02 22.46
CA PHE A 280 -24.90 -20.68 21.12
C PHE A 280 -26.18 -21.44 20.73
N LEU A 281 -26.24 -22.74 21.02
CA LEU A 281 -27.40 -23.58 20.71
C LEU A 281 -28.68 -23.18 21.47
N GLU A 282 -28.57 -22.57 22.64
CA GLU A 282 -29.74 -22.02 23.36
C GLU A 282 -30.43 -20.88 22.60
N PHE A 283 -29.72 -20.18 21.72
CA PHE A 283 -30.31 -19.15 20.86
C PHE A 283 -30.97 -19.71 19.59
N ILE A 284 -30.70 -20.96 19.21
CA ILE A 284 -31.22 -21.55 17.96
C ILE A 284 -32.75 -21.65 17.94
N PRO A 285 -33.44 -22.07 19.01
CA PRO A 285 -34.90 -22.04 19.03
C PRO A 285 -35.46 -20.64 18.76
N LEU A 286 -34.81 -19.57 19.25
CA LEU A 286 -35.23 -18.18 19.00
C LEU A 286 -35.11 -17.82 17.51
N VAL A 287 -34.09 -18.33 16.82
CA VAL A 287 -33.93 -18.17 15.36
C VAL A 287 -35.06 -18.85 14.59
N HIS A 288 -35.54 -20.00 15.06
CA HIS A 288 -36.60 -20.77 14.39
C HIS A 288 -38.01 -20.32 14.77
N SER A 289 -38.21 -19.69 15.94
CA SER A 289 -39.53 -19.35 16.47
C SER A 289 -39.96 -17.89 16.25
N MET A 290 -39.06 -16.98 15.88
CA MET A 290 -39.36 -15.54 15.78
C MET A 290 -39.49 -15.06 14.33
N GLU A 291 -40.45 -14.16 14.10
CA GLU A 291 -40.56 -13.33 12.89
C GLU A 291 -39.37 -12.36 12.69
N SER A 292 -38.48 -12.19 13.70
CA SER A 292 -37.27 -11.35 13.58
C SER A 292 -36.16 -11.71 14.59
N LEU A 293 -34.89 -11.60 14.18
CA LEU A 293 -33.75 -11.82 15.06
C LEU A 293 -33.45 -10.52 15.84
N GLU A 294 -33.82 -10.47 17.11
CA GLU A 294 -33.56 -9.28 17.95
C GLU A 294 -32.05 -8.91 17.95
N GLY A 295 -31.73 -7.61 17.81
CA GLY A 295 -30.35 -7.15 17.70
C GLY A 295 -29.44 -7.49 18.89
N LYS A 296 -30.01 -7.70 20.09
CA LYS A 296 -29.27 -8.17 21.26
C LYS A 296 -28.93 -9.66 21.16
N SER A 297 -29.88 -10.50 20.76
CA SER A 297 -29.67 -11.94 20.55
C SER A 297 -28.60 -12.18 19.47
N PHE A 298 -28.69 -11.47 18.34
CA PHE A 298 -27.65 -11.49 17.31
C PHE A 298 -26.28 -11.12 17.88
N GLY A 299 -26.22 -10.04 18.67
CA GLY A 299 -24.99 -9.62 19.35
C GLY A 299 -24.40 -10.67 20.29
N CYS A 300 -25.23 -11.46 20.99
CA CYS A 300 -24.73 -12.58 21.79
C CYS A 300 -24.18 -13.70 20.89
N MET A 301 -24.97 -14.12 19.88
CA MET A 301 -24.61 -15.22 18.98
C MET A 301 -23.30 -14.95 18.24
N ILE A 302 -23.12 -13.75 17.70
CA ILE A 302 -21.90 -13.37 16.97
C ILE A 302 -20.68 -13.35 17.89
N SER A 303 -20.81 -12.82 19.11
CA SER A 303 -19.70 -12.82 20.08
C SER A 303 -19.32 -14.23 20.53
N ILE A 304 -20.29 -15.13 20.68
CA ILE A 304 -20.03 -16.54 21.01
C ILE A 304 -19.26 -17.21 19.86
N LEU A 305 -19.71 -17.05 18.62
CA LEU A 305 -19.04 -17.63 17.46
C LEU A 305 -17.62 -17.06 17.27
N HIS A 306 -17.44 -15.73 17.40
CA HIS A 306 -16.11 -15.12 17.38
C HIS A 306 -15.21 -15.65 18.49
N SER A 307 -15.75 -15.87 19.69
CA SER A 307 -14.98 -16.47 20.79
C SER A 307 -14.52 -17.89 20.43
N ILE A 308 -15.41 -18.71 19.85
CA ILE A 308 -15.05 -20.06 19.37
C ILE A 308 -13.98 -19.98 18.29
N TYR A 309 -14.14 -19.10 17.29
CA TYR A 309 -13.16 -18.90 16.21
C TYR A 309 -11.78 -18.51 16.74
N LEU A 310 -11.69 -17.53 17.64
CA LEU A 310 -10.42 -17.11 18.25
C LEU A 310 -9.77 -18.22 19.08
N ILE A 311 -10.57 -19.04 19.79
CA ILE A 311 -10.06 -20.21 20.51
C ILE A 311 -9.51 -21.25 19.53
N VAL A 312 -10.24 -21.59 18.47
CA VAL A 312 -9.78 -22.54 17.45
C VAL A 312 -8.47 -22.06 16.83
N ARG A 313 -8.40 -20.80 16.41
CA ARG A 313 -7.20 -20.19 15.82
C ARG A 313 -6.02 -20.18 16.78
N SER A 314 -6.25 -19.87 18.06
CA SER A 314 -5.18 -19.91 19.06
C SER A 314 -4.63 -21.30 19.33
N ILE A 315 -5.49 -22.33 19.30
CA ILE A 315 -5.07 -23.73 19.43
C ILE A 315 -4.25 -24.14 18.21
N ALA A 316 -4.72 -23.80 17.00
CA ALA A 316 -4.01 -24.04 15.75
C ALA A 316 -2.59 -23.44 15.77
N TYR A 317 -2.44 -22.16 16.11
CA TYR A 317 -1.13 -21.52 16.15
C TYR A 317 -0.16 -22.15 17.16
N GLY A 318 -0.66 -22.60 18.33
CA GLY A 318 0.18 -23.21 19.37
C GLY A 318 0.92 -24.45 18.89
N THR A 319 0.32 -25.22 18.00
CA THR A 319 0.84 -26.50 17.49
C THR A 319 1.85 -26.35 16.35
N ASP A 320 1.77 -25.30 15.52
CA ASP A 320 2.76 -25.08 14.44
C ASP A 320 4.15 -24.75 15.00
N LYS A 321 4.24 -23.97 16.08
CA LYS A 321 5.54 -23.61 16.71
C LYS A 321 6.22 -24.75 17.46
N ASP A 322 5.45 -25.70 17.98
CA ASP A 322 6.01 -26.90 18.61
C ASP A 322 6.69 -27.82 17.56
N SER A 323 6.38 -27.66 16.26
CA SER A 323 7.03 -28.41 15.18
C SER A 323 8.41 -27.85 14.77
N GLU A 324 8.69 -26.57 15.03
CA GLU A 324 9.95 -25.92 14.62
C GLU A 324 11.03 -25.88 15.72
N SER A 325 10.73 -26.30 16.96
CA SER A 325 11.69 -26.29 18.07
C SER A 325 11.89 -27.68 18.70
N PRO A 326 13.01 -28.40 18.45
CA PRO A 326 13.25 -29.70 19.05
C PRO A 326 13.63 -29.68 20.55
N SER A 327 13.49 -28.54 21.25
CA SER A 327 14.05 -28.37 22.60
C SER A 327 13.11 -27.63 23.55
N SER A 328 12.15 -28.33 24.13
CA SER A 328 11.85 -28.27 25.57
C SER A 328 10.72 -29.23 25.88
N GLN A 329 10.73 -29.78 27.09
CA GLN A 329 9.80 -30.79 27.59
C GLN A 329 8.36 -30.25 27.65
N GLY A 330 7.64 -30.25 26.53
CA GLY A 330 6.18 -30.15 26.48
C GLY A 330 5.58 -31.55 26.56
N GLY A 331 4.75 -31.82 27.57
CA GLY A 331 4.09 -33.12 27.74
C GLY A 331 3.17 -33.46 26.56
N PRO A 332 2.85 -34.76 26.35
CA PRO A 332 2.10 -35.24 25.17
C PRO A 332 0.68 -34.67 25.03
N ASP A 333 0.13 -34.05 26.08
CA ASP A 333 -1.26 -33.56 26.12
C ASP A 333 -1.49 -32.22 25.38
N ALA A 334 -0.44 -31.50 24.99
CA ALA A 334 -0.60 -30.26 24.22
C ALA A 334 -1.03 -30.55 22.76
N ALA A 335 -0.49 -31.60 22.15
CA ALA A 335 -0.60 -31.89 20.72
C ALA A 335 -1.90 -32.58 20.30
N VAL A 336 -2.64 -33.21 21.22
CA VAL A 336 -3.86 -33.93 20.86
C VAL A 336 -5.06 -32.98 20.93
N TRP A 337 -5.59 -32.64 19.77
CA TRP A 337 -6.93 -32.12 19.62
C TRP A 337 -7.92 -33.11 20.25
N ASP A 338 -8.62 -32.70 21.31
CA ASP A 338 -9.42 -33.62 22.14
C ASP A 338 -10.65 -34.15 21.35
N VAL A 339 -10.86 -35.46 21.40
CA VAL A 339 -12.03 -36.17 20.86
C VAL A 339 -13.34 -35.53 21.34
N ASN A 340 -13.38 -35.03 22.57
CA ASN A 340 -14.56 -34.34 23.13
C ASN A 340 -14.89 -33.05 22.38
N ILE A 341 -13.88 -32.28 21.99
CA ILE A 341 -14.03 -31.02 21.26
C ILE A 341 -14.49 -31.32 19.82
N SER A 342 -13.83 -32.26 19.14
CA SER A 342 -14.29 -32.75 17.82
C SER A 342 -15.74 -33.22 17.87
N SER A 343 -16.10 -34.00 18.90
CA SER A 343 -17.47 -34.48 19.08
C SER A 343 -18.45 -33.33 19.31
N ALA A 344 -18.07 -32.27 20.03
CA ALA A 344 -18.91 -31.09 20.21
C ALA A 344 -19.17 -30.38 18.88
N PHE A 345 -18.14 -30.12 18.08
CA PHE A 345 -18.33 -29.51 16.75
C PHE A 345 -19.18 -30.39 15.82
N LEU A 346 -18.81 -31.66 15.67
CA LEU A 346 -19.43 -32.60 14.74
C LEU A 346 -20.86 -32.98 15.09
N LYS A 347 -21.23 -33.05 16.38
CA LYS A 347 -22.58 -33.46 16.81
C LYS A 347 -23.50 -32.29 17.12
N LYS A 348 -22.96 -31.13 17.49
CA LYS A 348 -23.75 -30.01 18.01
C LYS A 348 -23.77 -28.79 17.08
N LEU A 349 -22.60 -28.29 16.66
CA LEU A 349 -22.52 -27.05 15.88
C LEU A 349 -22.74 -27.28 14.38
N PHE A 350 -21.90 -28.09 13.74
CA PHE A 350 -21.91 -28.26 12.28
C PHE A 350 -23.18 -28.90 11.71
N PRO A 351 -23.89 -29.82 12.41
CA PRO A 351 -25.17 -30.32 11.92
C PRO A 351 -26.29 -29.26 11.83
N ARG A 352 -26.07 -28.07 12.40
CA ARG A 352 -27.01 -26.93 12.33
C ARG A 352 -26.67 -25.96 11.20
N PHE A 353 -25.61 -26.23 10.44
CA PHE A 353 -25.17 -25.40 9.33
C PHE A 353 -25.80 -25.90 8.00
N PRO A 354 -26.20 -24.98 7.10
CA PRO A 354 -26.35 -23.54 7.31
C PRO A 354 -27.57 -23.23 8.19
N LEU A 355 -27.49 -22.14 8.95
CA LEU A 355 -28.60 -21.55 9.71
C LEU A 355 -29.61 -20.96 8.71
N ASN A 356 -30.53 -21.78 8.23
CA ASN A 356 -31.59 -21.35 7.31
C ASN A 356 -32.87 -21.01 8.08
N PRO A 357 -33.57 -19.92 7.73
CA PRO A 357 -34.89 -19.64 8.29
C PRO A 357 -35.96 -20.56 7.70
N VAL A 358 -37.03 -20.78 8.46
CA VAL A 358 -38.22 -21.54 8.00
C VAL A 358 -39.14 -20.67 7.13
N ASP A 359 -39.18 -19.34 7.34
CA ASP A 359 -40.16 -18.41 6.75
C ASP A 359 -39.53 -17.08 6.22
N HIS A 360 -40.37 -16.22 5.62
CA HIS A 360 -40.05 -14.90 5.06
C HIS A 360 -39.48 -13.91 6.10
N LEU A 361 -38.19 -14.03 6.42
CA LEU A 361 -37.46 -13.07 7.27
C LEU A 361 -37.32 -11.69 6.61
N SER A 362 -37.15 -10.68 7.47
CA SER A 362 -36.72 -9.35 7.03
C SER A 362 -35.33 -9.39 6.39
N GLU A 363 -35.05 -8.49 5.42
CA GLU A 363 -33.74 -8.40 4.76
C GLU A 363 -32.58 -8.31 5.76
N LYS A 364 -32.77 -7.53 6.84
CA LYS A 364 -31.79 -7.36 7.92
C LYS A 364 -31.49 -8.65 8.70
N ASP A 365 -32.48 -9.50 8.88
CA ASP A 365 -32.29 -10.76 9.61
C ASP A 365 -31.67 -11.84 8.73
N CYS A 366 -31.91 -11.79 7.42
CA CYS A 366 -31.15 -12.59 6.45
C CYS A 366 -29.65 -12.26 6.48
N ASP A 367 -29.28 -10.97 6.46
CA ASP A 367 -27.89 -10.53 6.54
C ASP A 367 -27.21 -11.04 7.82
N ARG A 368 -27.91 -10.94 8.96
CA ARG A 368 -27.42 -11.45 10.25
C ARG A 368 -27.21 -12.96 10.26
N LEU A 369 -28.12 -13.74 9.68
CA LEU A 369 -27.94 -15.19 9.57
C LEU A 369 -26.77 -15.53 8.65
N PHE A 370 -26.59 -14.76 7.58
CA PHE A 370 -25.44 -14.90 6.71
C PHE A 370 -24.13 -14.64 7.47
N ASP A 371 -24.04 -13.56 8.26
CA ASP A 371 -22.86 -13.26 9.10
C ASP A 371 -22.53 -14.41 10.06
N LEU A 372 -23.56 -14.98 10.71
CA LEU A 372 -23.37 -16.14 11.60
C LEU A 372 -22.87 -17.36 10.83
N ASN A 373 -23.46 -17.66 9.67
CA ASN A 373 -23.01 -18.76 8.80
C ASN A 373 -21.57 -18.55 8.32
N MET A 374 -21.16 -17.33 7.99
CA MET A 374 -19.78 -17.01 7.60
C MET A 374 -18.78 -17.35 8.71
N ILE A 375 -19.10 -17.02 9.97
CA ILE A 375 -18.20 -17.35 11.08
C ILE A 375 -18.17 -18.86 11.35
N VAL A 376 -19.31 -19.55 11.26
CA VAL A 376 -19.34 -21.02 11.36
C VAL A 376 -18.52 -21.67 10.25
N ALA A 377 -18.57 -21.14 9.03
CA ALA A 377 -17.74 -21.59 7.91
C ALA A 377 -16.25 -21.35 8.18
N LYS A 378 -15.86 -20.16 8.68
CA LYS A 378 -14.47 -19.89 9.10
C LYS A 378 -13.98 -20.89 10.13
N ILE A 379 -14.78 -21.16 11.17
CA ILE A 379 -14.47 -22.18 12.19
C ILE A 379 -14.30 -23.55 11.55
N PHE A 380 -15.20 -23.94 10.64
CA PHE A 380 -15.11 -25.24 9.97
C PHE A 380 -13.85 -25.36 9.13
N PHE A 381 -13.54 -24.37 8.29
CA PHE A 381 -12.38 -24.42 7.40
C PHE A 381 -11.08 -24.40 8.18
N GLU A 382 -10.97 -23.56 9.21
CA GLU A 382 -9.84 -23.56 10.13
C GLU A 382 -9.68 -24.95 10.79
N LEU A 383 -10.76 -25.60 11.25
CA LEU A 383 -10.66 -26.94 11.84
C LEU A 383 -10.35 -28.04 10.84
N ASN A 384 -10.89 -27.94 9.64
CA ASN A 384 -10.68 -28.91 8.57
C ASN A 384 -9.21 -28.91 8.10
N GLU A 385 -8.50 -27.80 8.27
CA GLU A 385 -7.06 -27.73 8.03
C GLU A 385 -6.28 -28.68 8.94
N TRP A 386 -6.71 -28.82 10.20
CA TRP A 386 -6.05 -29.57 11.26
C TRP A 386 -6.57 -31.00 11.43
N THR A 387 -7.86 -31.20 11.19
CA THR A 387 -8.56 -32.46 11.40
C THR A 387 -9.25 -32.85 10.10
N SER A 388 -8.99 -34.05 9.60
CA SER A 388 -9.71 -34.57 8.42
C SER A 388 -11.17 -34.83 8.80
N LEU A 389 -12.02 -33.82 8.62
CA LEU A 389 -13.44 -33.87 8.98
C LEU A 389 -14.23 -34.74 7.98
N PRO A 390 -15.43 -35.23 8.35
CA PRO A 390 -16.23 -36.11 7.51
C PRO A 390 -16.56 -35.49 6.13
N PRO A 391 -16.44 -36.26 5.03
CA PRO A 391 -16.61 -35.74 3.67
C PRO A 391 -18.01 -35.16 3.41
N ASN A 392 -19.07 -35.78 3.95
CA ASN A 392 -20.45 -35.29 3.75
C ASN A 392 -20.66 -33.88 4.34
N LEU A 393 -19.98 -33.54 5.44
CA LEU A 393 -20.05 -32.20 6.01
C LEU A 393 -19.26 -31.22 5.14
N LEU A 394 -18.08 -31.62 4.68
CA LEU A 394 -17.25 -30.81 3.79
C LEU A 394 -18.03 -30.36 2.54
N GLU A 395 -18.79 -31.25 1.91
CA GLU A 395 -19.61 -30.90 0.74
C GLU A 395 -20.59 -29.74 1.03
N THR A 396 -21.30 -29.76 2.15
CA THR A 396 -22.23 -28.68 2.55
C THR A 396 -21.53 -27.34 2.75
N PHE A 397 -20.34 -27.35 3.36
CA PHE A 397 -19.54 -26.14 3.56
C PHE A 397 -18.94 -25.62 2.26
N LEU A 398 -18.51 -26.50 1.36
CA LEU A 398 -18.01 -26.13 0.04
C LEU A 398 -19.12 -25.56 -0.85
N GLU A 399 -20.34 -26.11 -0.80
CA GLU A 399 -21.50 -25.56 -1.49
C GLU A 399 -21.83 -24.15 -0.99
N PHE A 400 -21.82 -23.97 0.33
CA PHE A 400 -22.00 -22.63 0.92
C PHE A 400 -20.90 -21.66 0.46
N PHE A 401 -19.65 -22.11 0.44
CA PHE A 401 -18.53 -21.27 0.04
C PHE A 401 -18.58 -20.88 -1.44
N GLU A 402 -18.91 -21.82 -2.33
CA GLU A 402 -19.18 -21.56 -3.75
C GLU A 402 -20.30 -20.52 -3.91
N ASN A 403 -21.41 -20.68 -3.19
CA ASN A 403 -22.52 -19.72 -3.22
C ASN A 403 -22.14 -18.34 -2.67
N ALA A 404 -21.25 -18.28 -1.68
CA ALA A 404 -20.71 -17.05 -1.12
C ALA A 404 -19.77 -16.33 -2.10
N LEU A 405 -18.91 -17.07 -2.81
CA LEU A 405 -18.06 -16.56 -3.88
C LEU A 405 -18.90 -15.98 -5.04
N LEU A 406 -19.93 -16.72 -5.46
CA LEU A 406 -20.86 -16.29 -6.51
C LEU A 406 -21.79 -15.14 -6.08
N GLY A 407 -21.65 -14.61 -4.87
CA GLY A 407 -22.45 -13.48 -4.37
C GLY A 407 -23.94 -13.78 -4.23
N LYS A 408 -24.36 -15.06 -4.20
CA LYS A 408 -25.78 -15.44 -4.15
C LYS A 408 -26.50 -14.97 -2.88
N PHE A 409 -25.75 -14.66 -1.83
CA PHE A 409 -26.26 -14.16 -0.56
C PHE A 409 -26.33 -12.62 -0.49
N CYS A 410 -25.66 -11.89 -1.38
CA CYS A 410 -25.68 -10.42 -1.38
C CYS A 410 -27.02 -9.88 -1.91
N ARG A 411 -27.88 -9.39 -1.01
CA ARG A 411 -29.01 -8.52 -1.35
C ARG A 411 -28.54 -7.06 -1.33
N ALA A 412 -29.09 -6.22 -2.20
CA ALA A 412 -28.49 -5.00 -2.78
C ALA A 412 -28.10 -3.83 -1.84
N THR A 413 -27.97 -4.02 -0.53
CA THR A 413 -27.53 -2.97 0.40
C THR A 413 -26.00 -2.79 0.39
N GLN A 414 -25.55 -1.53 0.44
CA GLN A 414 -24.13 -1.20 0.44
C GLN A 414 -23.41 -1.66 1.72
N SER A 415 -24.11 -1.69 2.86
CA SER A 415 -23.57 -2.18 4.14
C SER A 415 -23.37 -3.70 4.15
N GLY A 416 -24.33 -4.47 3.62
CA GLY A 416 -24.21 -5.93 3.53
C GLY A 416 -23.06 -6.36 2.63
N LYS A 417 -22.83 -5.61 1.54
CA LYS A 417 -21.70 -5.86 0.62
C LYS A 417 -20.33 -5.70 1.31
N ALA A 418 -20.13 -4.67 2.12
CA ALA A 418 -18.84 -4.45 2.78
C ALA A 418 -18.50 -5.56 3.79
N VAL A 419 -19.49 -5.98 4.60
CA VAL A 419 -19.33 -7.08 5.56
C VAL A 419 -19.09 -8.42 4.85
N TRP A 420 -19.80 -8.66 3.74
CA TRP A 420 -19.56 -9.81 2.88
C TRP A 420 -18.14 -9.82 2.31
N GLU A 421 -17.63 -8.70 1.77
CA GLU A 421 -16.27 -8.60 1.25
C GLU A 421 -15.23 -8.90 2.34
N GLU A 422 -15.38 -8.32 3.53
CA GLU A 422 -14.48 -8.56 4.67
C GLU A 422 -14.48 -10.03 5.12
N CYS A 423 -15.66 -10.66 5.19
CA CYS A 423 -15.75 -12.06 5.56
C CYS A 423 -15.20 -12.99 4.47
N LEU A 424 -15.40 -12.66 3.20
CA LEU A 424 -14.93 -13.45 2.08
C LEU A 424 -13.41 -13.42 1.96
N VAL A 425 -12.79 -12.25 2.14
CA VAL A 425 -11.33 -12.07 2.17
C VAL A 425 -10.65 -13.08 3.09
N GLN A 426 -11.23 -13.33 4.27
CA GLN A 426 -10.68 -14.28 5.24
C GLN A 426 -10.84 -15.75 4.82
N LEU A 427 -11.87 -16.09 4.05
CA LEU A 427 -12.07 -17.45 3.55
C LEU A 427 -11.25 -17.75 2.28
N LEU A 428 -10.82 -16.74 1.52
CA LEU A 428 -10.08 -16.96 0.28
C LEU A 428 -8.74 -17.70 0.50
N SER A 429 -8.11 -17.53 1.67
CA SER A 429 -6.88 -18.25 2.04
C SER A 429 -7.07 -19.76 2.18
N PHE A 430 -8.32 -20.24 2.29
CA PHE A 430 -8.62 -21.67 2.31
C PHE A 430 -8.49 -22.33 0.95
N ILE A 431 -8.73 -21.62 -0.17
CA ILE A 431 -8.71 -22.22 -1.51
C ILE A 431 -7.33 -22.79 -1.87
N PRO A 432 -6.21 -22.06 -1.72
CA PRO A 432 -4.87 -22.62 -1.98
C PRO A 432 -4.58 -23.87 -1.14
N LYS A 433 -4.99 -23.85 0.13
CA LYS A 433 -4.80 -24.97 1.07
C LYS A 433 -5.69 -26.17 0.75
N PHE A 434 -6.90 -25.92 0.23
CA PHE A 434 -7.77 -26.97 -0.26
C PHE A 434 -7.15 -27.65 -1.49
N LEU A 435 -6.60 -26.87 -2.42
CA LEU A 435 -5.93 -27.39 -3.60
C LEU A 435 -4.65 -28.16 -3.23
N SER A 436 -3.87 -27.72 -2.24
CA SER A 436 -2.63 -28.45 -1.86
C SER A 436 -2.87 -29.90 -1.40
N ARG A 437 -4.12 -30.28 -1.09
CA ARG A 437 -4.52 -31.65 -0.73
C ARG A 437 -4.79 -32.57 -1.92
N GLY A 438 -4.86 -32.04 -3.14
CA GLY A 438 -5.14 -32.81 -4.35
C GLY A 438 -6.41 -32.37 -5.07
N ALA A 439 -6.54 -32.80 -6.32
CA ALA A 439 -7.73 -32.55 -7.13
C ALA A 439 -8.95 -33.32 -6.59
N SER A 440 -10.12 -32.70 -6.67
CA SER A 440 -11.40 -33.26 -6.25
C SER A 440 -12.52 -32.77 -7.17
N SER A 441 -13.69 -33.39 -7.11
CA SER A 441 -14.88 -32.94 -7.84
C SER A 441 -15.31 -31.50 -7.50
N TRP A 442 -14.85 -30.96 -6.37
CA TRP A 442 -15.12 -29.58 -5.94
C TRP A 442 -14.11 -28.56 -6.47
N THR A 443 -12.93 -29.02 -6.92
CA THR A 443 -11.87 -28.15 -7.43
C THR A 443 -12.39 -27.27 -8.58
N SER A 444 -13.09 -27.86 -9.54
CA SER A 444 -13.63 -27.11 -10.69
C SER A 444 -14.64 -26.04 -10.29
N ARG A 445 -15.62 -26.42 -9.45
CA ARG A 445 -16.70 -25.53 -8.97
C ARG A 445 -16.15 -24.35 -8.19
N LEU A 446 -15.23 -24.61 -7.26
CA LEU A 446 -14.61 -23.56 -6.45
C LEU A 446 -13.76 -22.62 -7.31
N LEU A 447 -12.98 -23.15 -8.25
CA LEU A 447 -12.16 -22.33 -9.15
C LEU A 447 -13.00 -21.48 -10.10
N GLN A 448 -14.10 -22.02 -10.64
CA GLN A 448 -15.05 -21.26 -11.46
C GLN A 448 -15.69 -20.14 -10.64
N ALA A 449 -16.17 -20.43 -9.43
CA ALA A 449 -16.74 -19.43 -8.53
C ALA A 449 -15.72 -18.35 -8.15
N PHE A 450 -14.50 -18.76 -7.76
CA PHE A 450 -13.39 -17.86 -7.46
C PHE A 450 -13.03 -16.96 -8.65
N THR A 451 -12.94 -17.53 -9.85
CA THR A 451 -12.65 -16.78 -11.08
C THR A 451 -13.71 -15.72 -11.35
N GLN A 452 -14.98 -16.04 -11.12
CA GLN A 452 -16.07 -15.07 -11.25
C GLN A 452 -15.95 -13.96 -10.21
N THR A 453 -15.73 -14.29 -8.93
CA THR A 453 -15.49 -13.30 -7.87
C THR A 453 -14.30 -12.39 -8.20
N PHE A 454 -13.21 -12.96 -8.69
CA PHE A 454 -12.03 -12.22 -9.11
C PHE A 454 -12.38 -11.25 -10.25
N ARG A 455 -13.14 -11.66 -11.27
CA ARG A 455 -13.55 -10.77 -12.38
C ARG A 455 -14.47 -9.63 -11.93
N GLU A 456 -15.43 -9.92 -11.07
CA GLU A 456 -16.47 -8.96 -10.66
C GLU A 456 -16.05 -8.00 -9.54
N SER A 457 -15.02 -8.35 -8.76
CA SER A 457 -14.54 -7.52 -7.67
C SER A 457 -13.95 -6.19 -8.16
N LYS A 458 -14.19 -5.12 -7.39
CA LYS A 458 -13.76 -3.76 -7.75
C LYS A 458 -12.22 -3.66 -7.79
N PRO A 459 -11.63 -2.96 -8.78
CA PRO A 459 -10.20 -2.68 -8.79
C PRO A 459 -9.77 -1.96 -7.52
N GLY A 460 -8.72 -2.46 -6.85
CA GLY A 460 -8.17 -1.88 -5.62
C GLY A 460 -8.95 -2.20 -4.34
N SER A 461 -10.03 -2.99 -4.41
CA SER A 461 -10.72 -3.48 -3.20
C SER A 461 -9.86 -4.52 -2.46
N LEU A 462 -10.06 -4.62 -1.14
CA LEU A 462 -9.43 -5.67 -0.33
C LEU A 462 -9.75 -7.06 -0.86
N LEU A 463 -10.97 -7.28 -1.36
CA LEU A 463 -11.36 -8.53 -1.99
C LEU A 463 -10.53 -8.84 -3.24
N LYS A 464 -10.36 -7.88 -4.14
CA LYS A 464 -9.54 -8.06 -5.36
C LYS A 464 -8.09 -8.41 -4.99
N LEU A 465 -7.51 -7.72 -4.02
CA LEU A 465 -6.15 -7.99 -3.54
C LEU A 465 -6.03 -9.35 -2.86
N ALA A 466 -7.01 -9.75 -2.06
CA ALA A 466 -7.05 -11.08 -1.45
C ALA A 466 -7.14 -12.18 -2.52
N CYS A 467 -7.89 -11.97 -3.60
CA CYS A 467 -7.86 -12.87 -4.75
C CYS A 467 -6.47 -12.92 -5.41
N VAL A 468 -5.80 -11.78 -5.59
CA VAL A 468 -4.43 -11.73 -6.17
C VAL A 468 -3.45 -12.51 -5.28
N SER A 469 -3.48 -12.32 -3.97
CA SER A 469 -2.66 -13.10 -3.03
C SER A 469 -3.00 -14.59 -3.07
N ALA A 470 -4.30 -14.94 -3.11
CA ALA A 470 -4.71 -16.34 -3.24
C ALA A 470 -4.25 -16.96 -4.56
N ILE A 471 -4.22 -16.21 -5.67
CA ILE A 471 -3.66 -16.70 -6.94
C ILE A 471 -2.17 -17.01 -6.78
N GLU A 472 -1.41 -16.13 -6.12
CA GLU A 472 0.01 -16.37 -5.83
C GLU A 472 0.22 -17.68 -5.05
N ASP A 473 -0.55 -17.86 -3.98
CA ASP A 473 -0.49 -19.07 -3.14
C ASP A 473 -0.96 -20.34 -3.88
N MET A 474 -1.82 -20.19 -4.90
CA MET A 474 -2.31 -21.30 -5.73
C MET A 474 -1.34 -21.72 -6.84
N LEU A 475 -0.34 -20.91 -7.21
CA LEU A 475 0.59 -21.23 -8.30
C LEU A 475 1.31 -22.56 -8.04
N THR A 476 1.87 -22.75 -6.85
CA THR A 476 2.65 -23.96 -6.51
C THR A 476 1.78 -25.23 -6.43
N PRO A 477 0.62 -25.24 -5.75
CA PRO A 477 -0.29 -26.39 -5.81
C PRO A 477 -0.74 -26.74 -7.22
N ILE A 478 -1.10 -25.75 -8.04
CA ILE A 478 -1.57 -25.99 -9.41
C ILE A 478 -0.43 -26.54 -10.27
N GLU A 479 0.79 -26.02 -10.14
CA GLU A 479 1.96 -26.54 -10.84
C GLU A 479 2.23 -28.01 -10.48
N SER A 480 2.15 -28.37 -9.20
CA SER A 480 2.28 -29.76 -8.75
C SER A 480 1.24 -30.66 -9.39
N MET A 481 -0.01 -30.21 -9.54
CA MET A 481 -1.07 -30.99 -10.19
C MET A 481 -0.86 -31.13 -11.70
N LEU A 482 -0.49 -30.03 -12.38
CA LEU A 482 -0.30 -30.02 -13.84
C LEU A 482 0.89 -30.88 -14.29
N SER A 483 1.86 -31.14 -13.41
CA SER A 483 2.97 -32.05 -13.68
C SER A 483 2.54 -33.53 -13.81
N ILE A 484 1.34 -33.87 -13.32
CA ILE A 484 0.80 -35.22 -13.31
C ILE A 484 -0.15 -35.39 -14.52
N GLU A 485 0.36 -36.02 -15.58
CA GLU A 485 -0.37 -36.50 -16.78
C GLU A 485 -1.32 -35.49 -17.48
N THR A 486 -0.91 -34.98 -18.63
CA THR A 486 -1.59 -33.93 -19.44
C THR A 486 -3.00 -34.27 -19.99
N SER A 487 -3.53 -35.47 -19.74
CA SER A 487 -4.78 -35.93 -20.39
C SER A 487 -6.01 -36.00 -19.48
N ASN A 488 -5.92 -35.54 -18.23
CA ASN A 488 -7.09 -35.44 -17.35
C ASN A 488 -7.94 -34.19 -17.63
N PRO A 489 -9.28 -34.31 -17.73
CA PRO A 489 -10.19 -33.16 -17.87
C PRO A 489 -10.01 -32.08 -16.78
N GLU A 490 -9.69 -32.50 -15.56
CA GLU A 490 -9.42 -31.60 -14.42
C GLU A 490 -8.20 -30.69 -14.68
N ASN A 491 -7.19 -31.17 -15.42
CA ASN A 491 -6.02 -30.37 -15.78
C ASN A 491 -6.38 -29.25 -16.78
N LEU A 492 -7.37 -29.47 -17.65
CA LEU A 492 -7.86 -28.45 -18.57
C LEU A 492 -8.56 -27.32 -17.82
N GLU A 493 -9.38 -27.65 -16.81
CA GLU A 493 -10.08 -26.65 -16.01
C GLU A 493 -9.10 -25.81 -15.16
N LEU A 494 -8.04 -26.42 -14.63
CA LEU A 494 -6.96 -25.70 -13.96
C LEU A 494 -6.25 -24.73 -14.91
N GLN A 495 -5.96 -25.17 -16.14
CA GLN A 495 -5.36 -24.33 -17.17
C GLN A 495 -6.28 -23.17 -17.60
N ASP A 496 -7.57 -23.43 -17.74
CA ASP A 496 -8.57 -22.40 -18.09
C ASP A 496 -8.70 -21.33 -17.00
N ALA A 497 -8.66 -21.75 -15.72
CA ALA A 497 -8.67 -20.84 -14.58
C ALA A 497 -7.39 -19.97 -14.56
N LEU A 498 -6.21 -20.58 -14.71
CA LEU A 498 -4.94 -19.84 -14.81
C LEU A 498 -4.94 -18.85 -15.97
N LEU A 499 -5.35 -19.28 -17.16
CA LEU A 499 -5.45 -18.43 -18.34
C LEU A 499 -6.38 -17.24 -18.10
N ALA A 500 -7.54 -17.48 -17.48
CA ALA A 500 -8.49 -16.45 -17.12
C ALA A 500 -7.88 -15.42 -16.17
N TRP A 501 -7.12 -15.85 -15.17
CA TRP A 501 -6.51 -14.92 -14.20
C TRP A 501 -5.38 -14.11 -14.83
N ILE A 502 -4.46 -14.78 -15.52
CA ILE A 502 -3.28 -14.18 -16.17
C ILE A 502 -3.70 -13.11 -17.17
N ARG A 503 -4.75 -13.35 -17.95
CA ARG A 503 -5.27 -12.40 -18.93
C ARG A 503 -5.83 -11.12 -18.30
N GLU A 504 -6.36 -11.19 -17.09
CA GLU A 504 -6.95 -10.04 -16.39
C GLU A 504 -5.91 -9.19 -15.65
N LEU A 505 -4.72 -9.74 -15.33
CA LEU A 505 -3.70 -9.01 -14.57
C LEU A 505 -3.20 -7.73 -15.25
N PRO A 506 -2.88 -7.71 -16.57
CA PRO A 506 -2.49 -6.47 -17.25
C PRO A 506 -3.58 -5.41 -17.23
N LEU A 507 -4.84 -5.81 -17.42
CA LEU A 507 -5.99 -4.90 -17.39
C LEU A 507 -6.19 -4.32 -15.99
N LEU A 508 -6.08 -5.16 -14.96
CA LEU A 508 -6.14 -4.74 -13.57
C LEU A 508 -5.01 -3.75 -13.25
N LEU A 509 -3.79 -4.02 -13.69
CA LEU A 509 -2.62 -3.16 -13.48
C LEU A 509 -2.83 -1.77 -14.12
N ILE A 510 -3.38 -1.72 -15.34
CA ILE A 510 -3.72 -0.46 -16.01
C ILE A 510 -4.81 0.31 -15.25
N GLN A 511 -5.84 -0.39 -14.75
CA GLN A 511 -6.94 0.23 -13.99
C GLN A 511 -6.49 0.79 -12.63
N LEU A 512 -5.59 0.08 -11.93
CA LEU A 512 -5.01 0.52 -10.66
C LEU A 512 -4.07 1.71 -10.86
N GLY A 513 -3.16 1.58 -11.83
CA GLY A 513 -2.19 2.61 -12.20
C GLY A 513 -1.49 3.25 -11.01
N ASP A 514 -1.30 4.57 -11.10
CA ASP A 514 -0.71 5.42 -10.06
C ASP A 514 -1.71 5.82 -8.96
N LYS A 515 -3.01 5.56 -9.14
CA LYS A 515 -4.03 5.86 -8.14
C LYS A 515 -3.94 4.93 -6.93
N HIS A 516 -3.44 3.70 -7.13
CA HIS A 516 -3.30 2.69 -6.11
C HIS A 516 -1.91 2.01 -6.20
N PRO A 517 -0.81 2.72 -5.88
CA PRO A 517 0.55 2.23 -6.13
C PRO A 517 0.87 0.94 -5.36
N THR A 518 0.39 0.79 -4.12
CA THR A 518 0.57 -0.44 -3.33
C THR A 518 -0.14 -1.63 -3.98
N CYS A 519 -1.37 -1.43 -4.48
CA CYS A 519 -2.13 -2.45 -5.19
C CYS A 519 -1.43 -2.85 -6.50
N SER A 520 -0.96 -1.87 -7.28
CA SER A 520 -0.20 -2.08 -8.51
C SER A 520 1.07 -2.89 -8.23
N GLN A 521 1.77 -2.61 -7.13
CA GLN A 521 2.95 -3.36 -6.70
C GLN A 521 2.63 -4.83 -6.41
N VAL A 522 1.50 -5.13 -5.75
CA VAL A 522 1.06 -6.51 -5.49
C VAL A 522 0.79 -7.25 -6.80
N VAL A 523 0.10 -6.62 -7.76
CA VAL A 523 -0.16 -7.23 -9.08
C VAL A 523 1.14 -7.47 -9.86
N LEU A 524 2.09 -6.53 -9.80
CA LEU A 524 3.40 -6.67 -10.43
C LEU A 524 4.25 -7.78 -9.81
N ARG A 525 4.20 -7.95 -8.48
CA ARG A 525 4.84 -9.10 -7.82
C ARG A 525 4.25 -10.40 -8.33
N LEU A 526 2.93 -10.53 -8.37
CA LEU A 526 2.29 -11.73 -8.90
C LEU A 526 2.69 -11.98 -10.37
N GLN A 527 2.69 -10.97 -11.22
CA GLN A 527 3.10 -11.11 -12.62
C GLN A 527 4.55 -11.60 -12.75
N LEU A 528 5.47 -11.05 -11.95
CA LEU A 528 6.85 -11.54 -11.88
C LEU A 528 6.92 -13.01 -11.43
N ARG A 529 6.14 -13.40 -10.41
CA ARG A 529 6.10 -14.78 -9.91
C ARG A 529 5.57 -15.75 -10.96
N ILE A 530 4.54 -15.35 -11.70
CA ILE A 530 4.02 -16.14 -12.83
C ILE A 530 5.10 -16.30 -13.91
N GLY A 531 5.82 -15.24 -14.25
CA GLY A 531 6.95 -15.31 -15.19
C GLY A 531 8.07 -16.23 -14.70
N GLN A 532 8.37 -16.25 -13.40
CA GLN A 532 9.34 -17.18 -12.82
C GLN A 532 8.86 -18.64 -12.90
N CYS A 533 7.58 -18.89 -12.62
CA CYS A 533 6.96 -20.21 -12.74
C CYS A 533 6.82 -20.67 -14.19
N SER A 534 6.69 -19.75 -15.16
CA SER A 534 6.51 -20.10 -16.57
C SER A 534 7.72 -20.87 -17.12
N LEU A 535 8.94 -20.58 -16.65
CA LEU A 535 10.16 -21.30 -17.01
C LEU A 535 10.07 -22.82 -16.80
N LEU A 536 9.23 -23.28 -15.87
CA LEU A 536 9.07 -24.69 -15.51
C LEU A 536 7.87 -25.34 -16.20
N ASN A 537 6.94 -24.55 -16.77
CA ASN A 537 5.68 -25.06 -17.30
C ASN A 537 5.38 -24.51 -18.71
N SER A 538 5.54 -25.38 -19.72
CA SER A 538 5.30 -25.06 -21.13
C SER A 538 3.91 -24.47 -21.44
N SER A 539 2.86 -24.86 -20.71
CA SER A 539 1.51 -24.31 -20.89
C SER A 539 1.42 -22.88 -20.35
N LEU A 540 2.04 -22.63 -19.20
CA LEU A 540 2.08 -21.33 -18.55
C LEU A 540 2.88 -20.31 -19.36
N VAL A 541 3.95 -20.76 -20.03
CA VAL A 541 4.74 -19.93 -20.95
C VAL A 541 3.87 -19.25 -21.99
N CYS A 542 3.08 -20.01 -22.75
CA CYS A 542 2.25 -19.44 -23.80
C CYS A 542 1.22 -18.46 -23.26
N MET A 543 0.62 -18.76 -22.11
CA MET A 543 -0.34 -17.87 -21.45
C MET A 543 0.34 -16.57 -21.02
N TYR A 544 1.52 -16.66 -20.41
CA TYR A 544 2.31 -15.51 -19.98
C TYR A 544 2.72 -14.67 -21.19
N ASP A 545 3.32 -15.26 -22.22
CA ASP A 545 3.77 -14.56 -23.44
C ASP A 545 2.66 -13.74 -24.10
N ASN A 546 1.42 -14.24 -24.10
CA ASN A 546 0.29 -13.50 -24.66
C ASN A 546 -0.08 -12.23 -23.87
N THR A 547 0.31 -12.11 -22.60
CA THR A 547 0.05 -10.90 -21.80
C THR A 547 0.80 -9.67 -22.31
N GLN A 548 1.89 -9.85 -23.07
CA GLN A 548 2.69 -8.75 -23.61
C GLN A 548 1.85 -7.77 -24.45
N TYR A 549 0.83 -8.27 -25.16
CA TYR A 549 -0.05 -7.44 -25.99
C TYR A 549 -1.08 -6.65 -25.17
N SER A 550 -1.42 -7.11 -23.97
CA SER A 550 -2.29 -6.39 -23.04
C SER A 550 -1.52 -5.38 -22.18
N LEU A 551 -0.20 -5.51 -22.08
CA LEU A 551 0.68 -4.59 -21.36
C LEU A 551 1.09 -3.35 -22.17
N LEU A 552 0.73 -3.26 -23.45
CA LEU A 552 1.10 -2.12 -24.31
C LEU A 552 0.66 -0.78 -23.70
N ASP A 553 -0.59 -0.70 -23.25
CA ASP A 553 -1.17 0.51 -22.67
C ASP A 553 -0.59 0.84 -21.28
N PHE A 554 0.04 -0.14 -20.62
CA PHE A 554 0.70 0.06 -19.33
C PHE A 554 1.97 0.89 -19.45
N TYR A 555 2.75 0.67 -20.52
CA TYR A 555 3.96 1.47 -20.81
C TYR A 555 3.62 2.67 -21.67
N CYS A 556 3.17 2.45 -22.91
CA CYS A 556 2.88 3.51 -23.86
C CYS A 556 2.11 3.05 -25.10
N THR A 557 1.20 3.89 -25.59
CA THR A 557 0.63 3.78 -26.94
C THR A 557 1.07 4.93 -27.83
N CYS A 558 1.31 4.63 -29.09
CA CYS A 558 1.78 5.59 -30.08
C CYS A 558 0.72 5.66 -31.22
N GLN A 559 -0.19 6.64 -31.16
CA GLN A 559 -1.27 6.85 -32.14
C GLN A 559 -1.04 8.15 -32.92
N GLY A 560 -0.98 8.08 -34.25
CA GLY A 560 -0.90 9.28 -35.11
C GLY A 560 0.32 10.19 -34.88
N GLY A 561 1.40 9.66 -34.28
CA GLY A 561 2.59 10.43 -33.92
C GLY A 561 2.56 11.03 -32.50
N GLN A 562 1.42 11.03 -31.82
CA GLN A 562 1.32 11.41 -30.41
C GLN A 562 1.59 10.21 -29.51
N ILE A 563 2.42 10.43 -28.50
CA ILE A 563 2.84 9.43 -27.52
C ILE A 563 1.94 9.58 -26.29
N CYS A 564 1.18 8.53 -25.97
CA CYS A 564 0.34 8.45 -24.79
C CYS A 564 0.99 7.52 -23.75
N TYR A 565 1.55 8.12 -22.70
CA TYR A 565 2.25 7.37 -21.66
C TYR A 565 1.30 6.71 -20.67
N GLY A 566 1.53 5.42 -20.44
CA GLY A 566 0.80 4.62 -19.47
C GLY A 566 1.22 4.90 -18.02
N PRO A 567 0.59 4.22 -17.05
CA PRO A 567 0.84 4.41 -15.62
C PRO A 567 2.25 4.03 -15.16
N PHE A 568 3.00 3.21 -15.91
CA PHE A 568 4.38 2.80 -15.55
C PHE A 568 5.28 3.98 -15.14
N LEU A 569 5.23 5.09 -15.88
CA LEU A 569 6.05 6.27 -15.59
C LEU A 569 5.78 6.90 -14.23
N ARG A 570 4.54 6.82 -13.74
CA ARG A 570 4.08 7.49 -12.52
C ARG A 570 4.17 6.59 -11.28
N LEU A 571 4.51 5.31 -11.47
CA LEU A 571 4.65 4.36 -10.37
C LEU A 571 5.96 4.56 -9.58
N PRO A 572 5.99 4.18 -8.29
CA PRO A 572 7.23 4.19 -7.51
C PRO A 572 8.32 3.30 -8.12
N ARG A 573 9.59 3.62 -7.84
CA ARG A 573 10.77 2.91 -8.39
C ARG A 573 10.74 1.40 -8.17
N GLU A 574 10.30 0.95 -7.00
CA GLU A 574 10.16 -0.49 -6.69
C GLU A 574 9.16 -1.19 -7.62
N SER A 575 8.05 -0.53 -7.95
CA SER A 575 7.06 -1.06 -8.88
C SER A 575 7.59 -1.05 -10.31
N GLN A 576 8.32 0.00 -10.69
CA GLN A 576 8.99 0.05 -11.99
C GLN A 576 9.99 -1.11 -12.14
N GLU A 577 10.81 -1.38 -11.12
CA GLU A 577 11.77 -2.50 -11.15
C GLU A 577 11.07 -3.86 -11.25
N LEU A 578 9.98 -4.10 -10.52
CA LEU A 578 9.21 -5.34 -10.64
C LEU A 578 8.65 -5.54 -12.04
N SER A 579 8.10 -4.47 -12.63
CA SER A 579 7.64 -4.46 -14.03
C SER A 579 8.78 -4.81 -14.99
N LEU A 580 9.94 -4.18 -14.85
CA LEU A 580 11.09 -4.45 -15.72
C LEU A 580 11.62 -5.86 -15.54
N CYS A 581 11.72 -6.35 -14.30
CA CYS A 581 12.09 -7.75 -14.03
C CYS A 581 11.12 -8.73 -14.69
N SER A 582 9.81 -8.43 -14.71
CA SER A 582 8.81 -9.31 -15.32
C SER A 582 8.97 -9.45 -16.84
N LEU A 583 9.50 -8.42 -17.51
CA LEU A 583 9.75 -8.43 -18.96
C LEU A 583 10.81 -9.45 -19.39
N TYR A 584 11.76 -9.76 -18.50
CA TYR A 584 12.84 -10.72 -18.78
C TYR A 584 12.33 -12.15 -18.95
N TYR A 585 11.22 -12.51 -18.29
CA TYR A 585 10.67 -13.86 -18.27
C TYR A 585 9.75 -14.19 -19.45
N PHE A 586 9.57 -13.27 -20.40
CA PHE A 586 8.90 -13.59 -21.66
C PHE A 586 9.81 -14.44 -22.53
N SER A 587 9.28 -15.53 -23.10
CA SER A 587 10.08 -16.39 -23.99
C SER A 587 10.50 -15.67 -25.26
N TYR A 588 9.69 -14.70 -25.69
CA TYR A 588 10.01 -13.76 -26.74
C TYR A 588 9.32 -12.41 -26.49
N LEU A 589 9.99 -11.32 -26.87
CA LEU A 589 9.42 -9.97 -26.89
C LEU A 589 9.19 -9.54 -28.33
N ASP A 590 7.93 -9.38 -28.71
CA ASP A 590 7.57 -8.92 -30.04
C ASP A 590 7.76 -7.41 -30.23
N LEU A 591 7.86 -7.00 -31.49
CA LEU A 591 8.03 -5.61 -31.87
C LEU A 591 7.01 -4.62 -31.26
N PRO A 592 5.70 -4.93 -31.08
CA PRO A 592 4.75 -4.00 -30.48
C PRO A 592 5.09 -3.64 -29.02
N ILE A 593 5.46 -4.62 -28.18
CA ILE A 593 5.82 -4.36 -26.79
C ILE A 593 7.16 -3.62 -26.70
N LEU A 594 8.12 -3.99 -27.55
CA LEU A 594 9.39 -3.28 -27.67
C LEU A 594 9.21 -1.82 -28.08
N LYS A 595 8.31 -1.55 -29.04
CA LYS A 595 7.95 -0.17 -29.43
C LYS A 595 7.27 0.59 -28.31
N SER A 596 6.40 -0.07 -27.55
CA SER A 596 5.72 0.52 -26.40
C SER A 596 6.72 0.94 -25.31
N ILE A 597 7.63 0.04 -24.94
CA ILE A 597 8.72 0.32 -23.99
C ILE A 597 9.65 1.41 -24.52
N ALA A 598 10.05 1.34 -25.80
CA ALA A 598 10.89 2.36 -26.42
C ALA A 598 10.21 3.73 -26.45
N CYS A 599 8.92 3.81 -26.79
CA CYS A 599 8.13 5.05 -26.72
C CYS A 599 8.11 5.60 -25.28
N CYS A 600 8.00 4.73 -24.26
CA CYS A 600 8.04 5.12 -22.85
C CYS A 600 9.36 5.79 -22.45
N CYS A 601 10.49 5.31 -22.98
CA CYS A 601 11.82 5.90 -22.76
C CYS A 601 12.02 7.31 -23.34
N LEU A 602 11.10 7.77 -24.20
CA LEU A 602 11.15 9.11 -24.80
C LEU A 602 10.48 10.19 -23.93
N SER A 603 9.91 9.81 -22.79
CA SER A 603 9.34 10.76 -21.84
C SER A 603 10.44 11.54 -21.12
N ALA A 604 10.25 12.86 -21.00
CA ALA A 604 11.12 13.71 -20.18
C ALA A 604 10.96 13.44 -18.67
N ASP A 605 9.87 12.79 -18.27
CA ASP A 605 9.57 12.47 -16.86
C ASP A 605 10.24 11.16 -16.40
N LEU A 606 10.85 10.39 -17.31
CA LEU A 606 11.51 9.13 -16.97
C LEU A 606 12.87 9.42 -16.32
N ASP A 607 13.08 8.89 -15.12
CA ASP A 607 14.39 8.94 -14.45
C ASP A 607 15.46 8.25 -15.33
N PRO A 608 16.60 8.91 -15.61
CA PRO A 608 17.70 8.30 -16.36
C PRO A 608 18.14 6.93 -15.83
N TYR A 609 18.07 6.70 -14.52
CA TYR A 609 18.36 5.38 -13.94
C TYR A 609 17.46 4.29 -14.52
N VAL A 610 16.16 4.57 -14.63
CA VAL A 610 15.16 3.63 -15.15
C VAL A 610 15.35 3.43 -16.66
N LEU A 611 15.73 4.48 -17.40
CA LEU A 611 16.11 4.35 -18.82
C LEU A 611 17.25 3.35 -19.02
N PHE A 612 18.35 3.50 -18.26
CA PHE A 612 19.47 2.56 -18.34
C PHE A 612 19.10 1.16 -17.90
N ARG A 613 18.23 1.04 -16.88
CA ARG A 613 17.70 -0.26 -16.44
C ARG A 613 16.88 -0.96 -17.53
N ILE A 614 16.04 -0.23 -18.26
CA ILE A 614 15.29 -0.76 -19.41
C ILE A 614 16.27 -1.29 -20.47
N ILE A 615 17.28 -0.50 -20.81
CA ILE A 615 18.29 -0.88 -21.81
C ILE A 615 19.04 -2.15 -21.38
N GLU A 616 19.39 -2.27 -20.10
CA GLU A 616 20.06 -3.44 -19.52
C GLU A 616 19.18 -4.71 -19.56
N VAL A 617 17.90 -4.59 -19.19
CA VAL A 617 16.94 -5.71 -19.23
C VAL A 617 16.72 -6.18 -20.67
N LEU A 618 16.50 -5.26 -21.61
CA LEU A 618 16.35 -5.60 -23.02
C LEU A 618 17.63 -6.21 -23.60
N HIS A 619 18.81 -5.75 -23.17
CA HIS A 619 20.08 -6.34 -23.58
C HIS A 619 20.24 -7.77 -23.07
N SER A 620 19.91 -8.02 -21.80
CA SER A 620 19.93 -9.36 -21.21
C SER A 620 18.96 -10.29 -21.95
N ALA A 621 17.73 -9.84 -22.19
CA ALA A 621 16.73 -10.61 -22.94
C ALA A 621 17.17 -10.90 -24.39
N TYR A 622 17.82 -9.95 -25.07
CA TYR A 622 18.41 -10.18 -26.39
C TYR A 622 19.52 -11.23 -26.35
N ARG A 623 20.42 -11.17 -25.37
CA ARG A 623 21.53 -12.12 -25.23
C ARG A 623 21.05 -13.55 -25.02
N ASP A 624 19.94 -13.72 -24.32
CA ASP A 624 19.32 -15.04 -24.07
C ASP A 624 18.40 -15.50 -25.22
N GLY A 625 18.28 -14.71 -26.30
CA GLY A 625 17.57 -15.08 -27.53
C GLY A 625 16.08 -14.72 -27.55
N HIS A 626 15.58 -13.95 -26.59
CA HIS A 626 14.18 -13.54 -26.51
C HIS A 626 13.81 -12.43 -27.49
N ILE A 627 14.78 -11.74 -28.09
CA ILE A 627 14.55 -10.62 -29.00
C ILE A 627 15.24 -10.88 -30.34
N LYS A 628 14.51 -10.70 -31.45
CA LYS A 628 15.11 -10.74 -32.79
C LYS A 628 16.05 -9.55 -32.99
N ILE A 629 17.22 -9.79 -33.59
CA ILE A 629 18.25 -8.76 -33.80
C ILE A 629 17.74 -7.50 -34.50
N ALA A 630 16.88 -7.64 -35.51
CA ALA A 630 16.31 -6.51 -36.24
C ALA A 630 15.40 -5.65 -35.35
N ASP A 631 14.56 -6.28 -34.54
CA ASP A 631 13.65 -5.60 -33.62
C ASP A 631 14.44 -4.90 -32.50
N TYR A 632 15.48 -5.55 -31.98
CA TYR A 632 16.37 -4.98 -30.97
C TYR A 632 17.10 -3.72 -31.47
N LEU A 633 17.69 -3.79 -32.67
CA LEU A 633 18.35 -2.64 -33.30
C LEU A 633 17.35 -1.53 -33.63
N SER A 634 16.09 -1.87 -33.97
CA SER A 634 15.05 -0.88 -34.19
C SER A 634 14.72 -0.07 -32.93
N VAL A 635 14.78 -0.69 -31.74
CA VAL A 635 14.63 0.00 -30.46
C VAL A 635 15.77 1.00 -30.27
N PHE A 636 17.02 0.59 -30.50
CA PHE A 636 18.19 1.45 -30.33
C PHE A 636 18.12 2.69 -31.22
N ILE A 637 17.82 2.49 -32.51
CA ILE A 637 17.68 3.57 -33.47
C ILE A 637 16.52 4.49 -33.06
N THR A 638 15.38 3.94 -32.61
CA THR A 638 14.23 4.72 -32.16
C THR A 638 14.57 5.59 -30.96
N LEU A 639 15.26 5.02 -29.96
CA LEU A 639 15.70 5.74 -28.77
C LEU A 639 16.59 6.92 -29.17
N VAL A 640 17.65 6.67 -29.94
CA VAL A 640 18.60 7.71 -30.35
C VAL A 640 17.97 8.76 -31.27
N LEU A 641 17.15 8.34 -32.23
CA LEU A 641 16.55 9.24 -33.21
C LEU A 641 15.51 10.17 -32.57
N ARG A 642 14.68 9.65 -31.65
CA ARG A 642 13.52 10.38 -31.11
C ARG A 642 13.73 10.95 -29.71
N PHE A 643 14.89 10.70 -29.08
CA PHE A 643 15.19 11.29 -27.77
C PHE A 643 15.12 12.81 -27.87
N LYS A 644 14.27 13.44 -27.05
CA LYS A 644 14.11 14.89 -27.05
C LYS A 644 15.21 15.51 -26.21
N VAL A 645 16.11 16.22 -26.86
CA VAL A 645 17.06 17.15 -26.20
C VAL A 645 16.48 18.56 -26.30
N SER A 646 16.74 19.41 -25.31
CA SER A 646 16.26 20.80 -25.39
C SER A 646 16.83 21.49 -26.64
N PRO A 647 16.03 22.25 -27.40
CA PRO A 647 16.55 22.98 -28.54
C PRO A 647 17.52 24.05 -28.04
N GLU A 648 18.79 23.94 -28.46
CA GLU A 648 19.85 24.93 -28.24
C GLU A 648 19.47 26.27 -28.91
N ILE A 649 18.64 27.09 -28.25
CA ILE A 649 18.39 28.47 -28.64
C ILE A 649 18.27 29.32 -27.37
N GLY A 650 19.41 29.79 -26.86
CA GLY A 650 19.43 30.80 -25.82
C GLY A 650 20.85 31.20 -25.45
N SER A 651 21.14 32.50 -25.54
CA SER A 651 22.40 33.18 -25.20
C SER A 651 22.81 33.10 -23.72
N ALA A 652 22.47 32.01 -23.03
CA ALA A 652 22.85 31.75 -21.64
C ALA A 652 23.85 30.60 -21.64
N GLY A 653 25.10 30.91 -21.29
CA GLY A 653 26.27 30.05 -21.44
C GLY A 653 26.07 28.58 -21.02
N PHE A 654 26.80 27.70 -21.72
CA PHE A 654 26.90 26.25 -21.59
C PHE A 654 26.67 25.70 -20.17
N LYS A 655 25.42 25.66 -19.71
CA LYS A 655 25.01 24.71 -18.68
C LYS A 655 24.76 23.42 -19.43
N SER A 656 25.58 22.40 -19.15
CA SER A 656 25.40 21.08 -19.74
C SER A 656 23.96 20.61 -19.54
N ASP A 657 23.18 20.51 -20.61
CA ASP A 657 21.81 19.98 -20.55
C ASP A 657 21.89 18.53 -20.02
N PRO A 658 21.26 18.21 -18.87
CA PRO A 658 21.24 16.85 -18.34
C PRO A 658 20.70 15.82 -19.36
N LEU A 659 19.77 16.22 -20.24
CA LEU A 659 19.23 15.34 -21.28
C LEU A 659 20.25 15.07 -22.40
N CYS A 660 21.04 16.07 -22.78
CA CYS A 660 22.16 15.89 -23.72
C CYS A 660 23.21 14.93 -23.15
N GLN A 661 23.56 15.08 -21.85
CA GLN A 661 24.46 14.13 -21.18
C GLN A 661 23.89 12.71 -21.11
N THR A 662 22.58 12.60 -20.87
CA THR A 662 21.86 11.31 -20.86
C THR A 662 21.91 10.65 -22.25
N LEU A 663 21.63 11.39 -23.32
CA LEU A 663 21.73 10.89 -24.70
C LEU A 663 23.17 10.45 -25.04
N LYS A 664 24.19 11.24 -24.71
CA LYS A 664 25.61 10.87 -24.93
C LYS A 664 25.99 9.57 -24.22
N SER A 665 25.54 9.43 -22.98
CA SER A 665 25.77 8.23 -22.16
C SER A 665 25.02 7.02 -22.71
N MET A 666 23.75 7.21 -23.09
CA MET A 666 22.91 6.21 -23.74
C MET A 666 23.55 5.74 -25.05
N THR A 667 23.91 6.63 -25.96
CA THR A 667 24.57 6.31 -27.23
C THR A 667 25.83 5.50 -27.02
N THR A 668 26.64 5.82 -26.00
CA THR A 668 27.85 5.07 -25.66
C THR A 668 27.55 3.63 -25.24
N VAL A 669 26.53 3.43 -24.39
CA VAL A 669 26.07 2.09 -23.97
C VAL A 669 25.49 1.31 -25.16
N LEU A 670 24.66 1.94 -25.99
CA LEU A 670 24.08 1.27 -27.16
C LEU A 670 25.15 0.86 -28.17
N CYS A 671 26.16 1.70 -28.41
CA CYS A 671 27.29 1.36 -29.26
C CYS A 671 28.12 0.20 -28.67
N SER A 672 28.34 0.19 -27.36
CA SER A 672 29.09 -0.91 -26.72
C SER A 672 28.36 -2.26 -26.86
N TYR A 673 27.03 -2.26 -26.80
CA TYR A 673 26.22 -3.45 -27.05
C TYR A 673 26.18 -3.84 -28.52
N MET A 674 26.07 -2.89 -29.45
CA MET A 674 26.14 -3.16 -30.89
C MET A 674 27.48 -3.82 -31.27
N ALA A 675 28.59 -3.35 -30.68
CA ALA A 675 29.92 -3.93 -30.90
C ALA A 675 30.07 -5.38 -30.39
N GLN A 676 29.17 -5.84 -29.49
CA GLN A 676 29.18 -7.19 -28.93
C GLN A 676 28.29 -8.18 -29.71
N MET A 677 27.57 -7.73 -30.75
CA MET A 677 26.60 -8.56 -31.49
C MET A 677 27.23 -9.59 -32.45
N GLY A 678 28.56 -9.63 -32.57
CA GLY A 678 29.27 -10.57 -33.44
C GLY A 678 29.65 -9.95 -34.79
N ASP A 679 29.09 -10.44 -35.89
CA ASP A 679 29.48 -10.00 -37.23
C ASP A 679 28.94 -8.60 -37.57
N ASN A 680 29.81 -7.61 -37.45
CA ASN A 680 29.55 -6.22 -37.82
C ASN A 680 29.05 -6.05 -39.27
N SER A 681 29.38 -6.94 -40.22
CA SER A 681 28.80 -6.87 -41.59
C SER A 681 27.28 -7.00 -41.57
N LEU A 682 26.78 -7.98 -40.83
CA LEU A 682 25.36 -8.32 -40.80
C LEU A 682 24.60 -7.24 -40.04
N VAL A 683 25.16 -6.77 -38.93
CA VAL A 683 24.59 -5.65 -38.17
C VAL A 683 24.51 -4.40 -39.06
N LEU A 684 25.58 -4.08 -39.80
CA LEU A 684 25.59 -2.95 -40.74
C LEU A 684 24.50 -3.10 -41.80
N GLN A 685 24.33 -4.27 -42.41
CA GLN A 685 23.28 -4.50 -43.42
C GLN A 685 21.85 -4.23 -42.89
N ILE A 686 21.61 -4.48 -41.60
CA ILE A 686 20.32 -4.23 -40.95
C ILE A 686 20.14 -2.73 -40.66
N VAL A 687 21.16 -2.06 -40.12
CA VAL A 687 21.03 -0.67 -39.64
C VAL A 687 21.30 0.38 -40.72
N GLU A 688 22.10 0.06 -41.75
CA GLU A 688 22.58 1.02 -42.75
C GLU A 688 21.41 1.78 -43.37
N LYS A 689 20.51 1.07 -44.03
CA LYS A 689 19.39 1.71 -44.71
C LYS A 689 18.53 2.54 -43.75
N VAL A 690 18.26 2.00 -42.55
CA VAL A 690 17.41 2.67 -41.55
C VAL A 690 18.07 3.96 -41.06
N ILE A 691 19.36 3.97 -40.78
CA ILE A 691 20.09 5.16 -40.33
C ILE A 691 20.21 6.18 -41.46
N ILE A 692 20.59 5.72 -42.66
CA ILE A 692 20.82 6.59 -43.81
C ILE A 692 19.54 7.28 -44.27
N ASP A 693 18.38 6.60 -44.21
CA ASP A 693 17.08 7.20 -44.55
C ASP A 693 16.66 8.32 -43.57
N GLN A 694 17.23 8.39 -42.36
CA GLN A 694 16.92 9.44 -41.38
C GLN A 694 17.78 10.69 -41.50
N ILE A 695 19.02 10.57 -41.99
CA ILE A 695 19.95 11.71 -42.09
C ILE A 695 19.37 12.85 -42.96
N PRO A 696 18.74 12.60 -44.12
CA PRO A 696 18.09 13.63 -44.93
C PRO A 696 16.94 14.36 -44.23
N GLN A 697 16.33 13.76 -43.21
CA GLN A 697 15.23 14.37 -42.44
C GLN A 697 15.71 15.46 -41.47
N LYS A 698 17.03 15.72 -41.41
CA LYS A 698 17.68 16.72 -40.55
C LYS A 698 17.27 16.57 -39.06
N PRO A 699 17.60 15.45 -38.40
CA PRO A 699 17.45 15.35 -36.96
C PRO A 699 18.33 16.41 -36.25
N SER A 700 18.06 16.68 -34.97
CA SER A 700 18.90 17.56 -34.15
C SER A 700 20.37 17.14 -34.19
N LEU A 701 21.28 18.08 -33.92
CA LEU A 701 22.71 17.84 -33.99
C LEU A 701 23.15 16.65 -33.10
N ASP A 702 22.63 16.56 -31.88
CA ASP A 702 22.92 15.46 -30.94
C ASP A 702 22.42 14.10 -31.45
N ASN A 703 21.21 14.05 -32.02
CA ASN A 703 20.60 12.82 -32.50
C ASN A 703 21.32 12.36 -33.78
N SER A 704 21.64 13.30 -34.68
CA SER A 704 22.46 13.05 -35.88
C SER A 704 23.85 12.50 -35.50
N CYS A 705 24.52 13.12 -34.53
CA CYS A 705 25.81 12.65 -34.02
C CYS A 705 25.72 11.22 -33.48
N SER A 706 24.67 10.94 -32.71
CA SER A 706 24.46 9.63 -32.11
C SER A 706 24.17 8.54 -33.16
N LEU A 707 23.39 8.84 -34.21
CA LEU A 707 23.18 7.95 -35.35
C LEU A 707 24.48 7.68 -36.12
N LEU A 708 25.29 8.70 -36.37
CA LEU A 708 26.60 8.55 -37.02
C LEU A 708 27.54 7.70 -36.17
N ARG A 709 27.52 7.84 -34.84
CA ARG A 709 28.30 6.99 -33.93
C ARG A 709 27.87 5.53 -33.99
N MET A 710 26.56 5.27 -34.03
CA MET A 710 26.04 3.91 -34.23
C MET A 710 26.52 3.33 -35.56
N LEU A 711 26.44 4.10 -36.66
CA LEU A 711 26.90 3.68 -37.98
C LEU A 711 28.41 3.35 -37.99
N VAL A 712 29.23 4.24 -37.42
CA VAL A 712 30.69 4.06 -37.32
C VAL A 712 31.06 2.84 -36.47
N THR A 713 30.26 2.52 -35.46
CA THR A 713 30.51 1.37 -34.56
C THR A 713 30.48 0.04 -35.32
N VAL A 714 29.62 -0.08 -36.34
CA VAL A 714 29.44 -1.33 -37.11
C VAL A 714 30.10 -1.31 -38.48
N ASP A 715 30.50 -0.13 -38.98
CA ASP A 715 31.27 -0.02 -40.21
C ASP A 715 32.77 -0.38 -40.01
N SER A 716 33.46 -0.75 -41.09
CA SER A 716 34.84 -1.24 -41.09
C SER A 716 35.77 -0.40 -41.96
N LYS A 717 37.08 -0.69 -41.94
CA LYS A 717 38.05 -0.14 -42.90
C LYS A 717 38.54 -1.26 -43.84
N PRO A 718 38.33 -1.18 -45.17
CA PRO A 718 37.55 -0.17 -45.89
C PRO A 718 36.05 -0.25 -45.55
N THR A 719 35.33 0.85 -45.85
CA THR A 719 33.90 0.91 -45.59
C THR A 719 33.13 -0.17 -46.31
N ARG A 720 32.06 -0.66 -45.68
CA ARG A 720 31.11 -1.62 -46.27
C ARG A 720 29.77 -0.98 -46.65
N LEU A 721 29.66 0.34 -46.48
CA LEU A 721 28.49 1.11 -46.89
C LEU A 721 28.26 0.97 -48.40
N SER A 722 26.99 0.86 -48.79
CA SER A 722 26.62 0.85 -50.20
C SER A 722 26.96 2.18 -50.88
N GLU A 723 27.14 2.14 -52.19
CA GLU A 723 27.43 3.35 -52.97
C GLU A 723 26.33 4.41 -52.84
N GLN A 724 25.07 3.98 -52.76
CA GLN A 724 23.94 4.87 -52.55
C GLN A 724 24.03 5.59 -51.19
N SER A 725 24.38 4.86 -50.13
CA SER A 725 24.58 5.44 -48.80
C SER A 725 25.75 6.44 -48.77
N ILE A 726 26.85 6.15 -49.46
CA ILE A 726 27.99 7.07 -49.59
C ILE A 726 27.56 8.37 -50.28
N ILE A 727 26.73 8.29 -51.32
CA ILE A 727 26.21 9.48 -52.04
C ILE A 727 25.31 10.31 -51.12
N ILE A 728 24.36 9.69 -50.41
CA ILE A 728 23.45 10.37 -49.50
C ILE A 728 24.23 11.04 -48.36
N LEU A 729 25.16 10.32 -47.73
CA LEU A 729 26.04 10.89 -46.70
C LEU A 729 26.84 12.07 -47.23
N GLY A 730 27.43 11.95 -48.42
CA GLY A 730 28.20 13.03 -49.03
C GLY A 730 27.42 14.32 -49.23
N GLN A 731 26.11 14.23 -49.48
CA GLN A 731 25.23 15.39 -49.65
C GLN A 731 24.89 16.10 -48.33
N HIS A 732 24.80 15.37 -47.23
CA HIS A 732 24.30 15.88 -45.95
C HIS A 732 25.38 16.11 -44.89
N LEU A 733 26.48 15.33 -44.90
CA LEU A 733 27.54 15.45 -43.90
C LEU A 733 28.24 16.81 -43.93
N SER A 734 28.31 17.49 -45.09
CA SER A 734 28.85 18.84 -45.15
C SER A 734 28.03 19.82 -44.31
N GLU A 735 26.70 19.72 -44.37
CA GLU A 735 25.79 20.57 -43.60
C GLU A 735 25.92 20.24 -42.11
N TYR A 736 25.87 18.96 -41.75
CA TYR A 736 26.10 18.50 -40.37
C TYR A 736 27.42 19.01 -39.78
N LEU A 737 28.53 18.95 -40.52
CA LEU A 737 29.84 19.41 -40.05
C LEU A 737 29.88 20.93 -39.84
N MET A 738 29.24 21.69 -40.73
CA MET A 738 29.12 23.15 -40.59
C MET A 738 28.27 23.50 -39.36
N ASP A 739 27.11 22.86 -39.20
CA ASP A 739 26.21 23.05 -38.06
C ASP A 739 26.93 22.72 -36.73
N ALA A 740 27.69 21.61 -36.69
CA ALA A 740 28.44 21.18 -35.50
C ALA A 740 29.47 22.21 -35.03
N VAL A 741 30.13 22.90 -35.96
CA VAL A 741 31.12 23.94 -35.63
C VAL A 741 30.45 25.26 -35.26
N GLN A 742 29.35 25.62 -35.94
CA GLN A 742 28.62 26.86 -35.67
C GLN A 742 27.93 26.83 -34.30
N CYS A 743 27.33 25.69 -33.92
CA CYS A 743 26.68 25.53 -32.61
C CYS A 743 27.68 25.59 -31.44
N ILE A 744 28.97 25.34 -31.67
CA ILE A 744 30.00 25.30 -30.62
C ILE A 744 31.06 26.37 -30.95
N PRO A 745 30.87 27.65 -30.58
CA PRO A 745 31.82 28.71 -30.92
C PRO A 745 33.19 28.53 -30.27
N GLU A 746 34.21 29.13 -30.90
CA GLU A 746 35.63 29.07 -30.49
C GLU A 746 35.88 30.02 -29.31
N ASP A 747 35.11 31.12 -29.26
CA ASP A 747 35.28 32.28 -28.39
C ASP A 747 33.95 32.72 -27.75
N GLY A 748 33.32 31.84 -26.98
CA GLY A 748 32.12 32.17 -26.20
C GLY A 748 32.42 32.35 -24.71
N ASP A 749 32.49 33.63 -24.28
CA ASP A 749 32.55 34.19 -22.91
C ASP A 749 33.58 33.59 -21.93
N GLU A 750 34.28 34.48 -21.20
CA GLU A 750 35.41 34.25 -20.25
C GLU A 750 35.19 33.22 -19.11
N GLN A 751 34.13 32.40 -19.14
CA GLN A 751 33.79 31.42 -18.12
C GLN A 751 33.89 29.95 -18.58
N GLY A 752 34.03 29.66 -19.88
CA GLY A 752 34.24 28.30 -20.39
C GLY A 752 35.72 27.94 -20.51
N THR A 753 36.18 26.85 -19.87
CA THR A 753 37.56 26.38 -20.05
C THR A 753 37.76 25.89 -21.50
N PRO A 754 38.76 26.38 -22.26
CA PRO A 754 38.98 26.02 -23.66
C PRO A 754 39.06 24.50 -23.92
N SER A 755 39.55 23.73 -22.94
CA SER A 755 39.66 22.27 -23.03
C SER A 755 38.31 21.55 -23.15
N ILE A 756 37.26 22.07 -22.53
CA ILE A 756 35.91 21.47 -22.53
C ILE A 756 35.20 21.75 -23.86
N GLN A 757 35.39 22.93 -24.43
CA GLN A 757 34.83 23.28 -25.76
C GLN A 757 35.47 22.44 -26.86
N LEU A 758 36.80 22.27 -26.79
CA LEU A 758 37.55 21.48 -27.78
C LEU A 758 37.18 19.99 -27.72
N SER A 759 37.00 19.42 -26.52
CA SER A 759 36.52 18.04 -26.36
C SER A 759 35.09 17.86 -26.85
N THR A 760 34.25 18.87 -26.66
CA THR A 760 32.85 18.87 -27.14
C THR A 760 32.80 18.92 -28.66
N ARG A 761 33.52 19.82 -29.34
CA ARG A 761 33.63 19.81 -30.81
C ARG A 761 34.13 18.48 -31.34
N HIS A 762 35.19 17.95 -30.71
CA HIS A 762 35.76 16.67 -31.10
C HIS A 762 34.72 15.54 -31.03
N TYR A 763 33.82 15.56 -30.03
CA TYR A 763 32.73 14.59 -29.94
C TYR A 763 31.81 14.58 -31.18
N TYR A 764 31.44 15.73 -31.75
CA TYR A 764 30.53 15.79 -32.90
C TYR A 764 31.22 15.52 -34.24
N LEU A 765 32.51 15.85 -34.36
CA LEU A 765 33.26 15.72 -35.61
C LEU A 765 33.83 14.31 -35.81
N LEU A 766 34.23 13.66 -34.72
CA LEU A 766 34.92 12.36 -34.73
C LEU A 766 34.21 11.25 -35.55
N PRO A 767 32.87 11.10 -35.53
CA PRO A 767 32.19 10.10 -36.36
C PRO A 767 32.42 10.31 -37.85
N CYS A 768 32.39 11.56 -38.32
CA CYS A 768 32.67 11.89 -39.71
C CYS A 768 34.13 11.59 -40.07
N PHE A 769 35.07 11.87 -39.14
CA PHE A 769 36.48 11.61 -39.35
C PHE A 769 36.76 10.11 -39.53
N PHE A 770 36.12 9.26 -38.73
CA PHE A 770 36.17 7.81 -38.93
C PHE A 770 35.60 7.39 -40.30
N LEU A 771 34.47 7.96 -40.73
CA LEU A 771 33.90 7.65 -42.05
C LEU A 771 34.83 8.08 -43.20
N PHE A 772 35.50 9.24 -43.07
CA PHE A 772 36.47 9.72 -44.07
C PHE A 772 37.72 8.84 -44.11
N ASP A 773 38.24 8.42 -42.96
CA ASP A 773 39.38 7.49 -42.86
C ASP A 773 39.08 6.13 -43.50
N ARG A 774 37.80 5.72 -43.51
CA ARG A 774 37.32 4.45 -44.08
C ARG A 774 36.88 4.55 -45.54
N CYS A 775 36.48 5.75 -46.00
CA CYS A 775 35.95 6.01 -47.33
C CYS A 775 36.44 7.35 -47.90
N HIS A 776 37.54 7.32 -48.64
CA HIS A 776 38.09 8.52 -49.28
C HIS A 776 37.11 9.13 -50.32
N LYS A 777 36.29 8.30 -50.97
CA LYS A 777 35.24 8.76 -51.90
C LYS A 777 34.21 9.64 -51.19
N LEU A 778 33.83 9.28 -49.96
CA LEU A 778 32.91 10.09 -49.14
C LEU A 778 33.53 11.44 -48.79
N MET A 779 34.80 11.45 -48.39
CA MET A 779 35.55 12.68 -48.11
C MET A 779 35.59 13.61 -49.33
N ASN A 780 35.85 13.07 -50.52
CA ASN A 780 35.81 13.84 -51.76
C ASN A 780 34.44 14.50 -52.01
N LEU A 781 33.35 13.77 -51.82
CA LEU A 781 31.99 14.29 -51.99
C LEU A 781 31.70 15.43 -51.01
N VAL A 782 32.09 15.29 -49.74
CA VAL A 782 31.91 16.31 -48.71
C VAL A 782 32.72 17.58 -49.03
N LEU A 783 33.98 17.45 -49.44
CA LEU A 783 34.82 18.60 -49.82
C LEU A 783 34.22 19.38 -51.00
N LYS A 784 33.76 18.67 -52.04
CA LYS A 784 33.07 19.28 -53.18
C LYS A 784 31.80 20.00 -52.75
N ARG A 785 31.01 19.41 -51.85
CA ARG A 785 29.77 20.01 -51.33
C ARG A 785 30.05 21.24 -50.47
N MET A 786 31.09 21.23 -49.61
CA MET A 786 31.55 22.41 -48.87
C MET A 786 31.94 23.55 -49.82
N GLY A 787 32.69 23.25 -50.88
CA GLY A 787 33.01 24.22 -51.91
C GLY A 787 31.77 24.78 -52.59
N SER A 788 30.76 23.94 -52.89
CA SER A 788 29.50 24.42 -53.47
C SER A 788 28.69 25.28 -52.49
N ALA A 789 28.66 24.95 -51.20
CA ALA A 789 27.93 25.68 -50.16
C ALA A 789 28.43 27.13 -49.99
N ILE A 790 29.74 27.35 -50.19
CA ILE A 790 30.39 28.66 -50.21
C ILE A 790 29.94 29.49 -51.43
N THR A 791 29.71 28.85 -52.58
CA THR A 791 29.26 29.54 -53.81
C THR A 791 27.76 29.76 -53.86
N GLU A 792 26.93 28.84 -53.34
CA GLU A 792 25.47 28.97 -53.32
C GLU A 792 25.02 30.20 -52.50
N SER A 793 25.72 30.51 -51.40
CA SER A 793 25.48 31.74 -50.63
C SER A 793 25.81 33.03 -51.38
N SER A 794 26.62 32.97 -52.45
CA SER A 794 26.92 34.15 -53.28
C SER A 794 25.87 34.45 -54.36
N LEU A 795 24.96 33.50 -54.62
CA LEU A 795 24.03 33.53 -55.76
C LEU A 795 22.57 33.81 -55.41
N SER A 796 22.16 33.73 -54.13
CA SER A 796 20.77 34.02 -53.76
C SER A 796 20.46 35.54 -53.79
N PRO A 797 19.31 35.97 -54.35
CA PRO A 797 19.03 37.37 -54.65
C PRO A 797 18.96 38.25 -53.40
N ILE A 798 19.57 39.42 -53.52
CA ILE A 798 19.58 40.52 -52.54
C ILE A 798 18.13 40.96 -52.31
N SER A 799 17.48 40.41 -51.28
CA SER A 799 16.25 40.98 -50.71
C SER A 799 16.60 41.82 -49.48
N ASP A 800 15.72 42.73 -49.08
CA ASP A 800 15.93 43.89 -48.16
C ASP A 800 16.44 43.60 -46.72
N LYS A 801 17.06 42.44 -46.48
CA LYS A 801 17.83 42.09 -45.27
C LYS A 801 19.30 41.88 -45.61
N CYS A 802 19.97 42.92 -46.13
CA CYS A 802 21.38 42.88 -46.55
C CYS A 802 22.33 42.34 -45.44
N THR A 803 22.14 42.76 -44.19
CA THR A 803 22.97 42.33 -43.05
C THR A 803 22.83 40.86 -42.69
N GLN A 804 21.66 40.26 -42.87
CA GLN A 804 21.43 38.84 -42.54
C GLN A 804 22.05 37.91 -43.60
N HIS A 805 22.04 38.33 -44.87
CA HIS A 805 22.61 37.57 -45.97
C HIS A 805 24.14 37.54 -45.92
N THR A 806 24.78 38.68 -45.63
CA THR A 806 26.23 38.79 -45.46
C THR A 806 26.74 37.91 -44.33
N ARG A 807 26.09 37.99 -43.16
CA ARG A 807 26.46 37.21 -41.98
C ARG A 807 26.37 35.70 -42.23
N ASN A 808 25.30 35.22 -42.86
CA ASN A 808 25.16 33.80 -43.22
C ASN A 808 26.29 33.27 -44.13
N CYS A 809 26.78 34.07 -45.07
CA CYS A 809 27.89 33.65 -45.92
C CYS A 809 29.21 33.60 -45.15
N LEU A 810 29.44 34.57 -44.26
CA LEU A 810 30.60 34.61 -43.38
C LEU A 810 30.63 33.42 -42.42
N ASP A 811 29.49 33.13 -41.78
CA ASP A 811 29.32 31.99 -40.88
C ASP A 811 29.65 30.66 -41.57
N ARG A 812 29.28 30.50 -42.86
CA ARG A 812 29.63 29.31 -43.65
C ARG A 812 31.11 29.24 -43.99
N VAL A 813 31.73 30.34 -44.39
CA VAL A 813 33.17 30.39 -44.69
C VAL A 813 33.99 30.06 -43.45
N ASN A 814 33.64 30.66 -42.30
CA ASN A 814 34.26 30.37 -41.02
C ASN A 814 34.06 28.90 -40.62
N ALA A 815 32.84 28.38 -40.73
CA ALA A 815 32.55 26.98 -40.42
C ALA A 815 33.35 25.99 -41.29
N VAL A 816 33.38 26.17 -42.62
CA VAL A 816 34.18 25.32 -43.52
C VAL A 816 35.67 25.40 -43.17
N THR A 817 36.18 26.61 -42.89
CA THR A 817 37.57 26.82 -42.52
C THR A 817 37.95 26.08 -41.24
N SER A 818 37.14 26.25 -40.19
CA SER A 818 37.32 25.56 -38.92
C SER A 818 37.23 24.04 -39.06
N VAL A 819 36.30 23.51 -39.86
CA VAL A 819 36.20 22.06 -40.12
C VAL A 819 37.48 21.54 -40.79
N LEU A 820 37.94 22.18 -41.85
CA LEU A 820 39.15 21.76 -42.57
C LEU A 820 40.40 21.85 -41.69
N PHE A 821 40.49 22.89 -40.87
CA PHE A 821 41.57 23.05 -39.89
C PHE A 821 41.57 21.94 -38.83
N LEU A 822 40.38 21.57 -38.31
CA LEU A 822 40.23 20.47 -37.36
C LEU A 822 40.52 19.10 -37.99
N MET A 823 40.14 18.90 -39.25
CA MET A 823 40.51 17.71 -40.02
C MET A 823 42.03 17.59 -40.19
N HIS A 824 42.72 18.70 -40.48
CA HIS A 824 44.19 18.70 -40.64
C HIS A 824 44.92 18.43 -39.32
N LYS A 825 44.34 18.86 -38.19
CA LYS A 825 44.87 18.54 -36.85
C LYS A 825 44.69 17.07 -36.46
N ASP A 826 43.78 16.34 -37.10
CA ASP A 826 43.60 14.92 -36.83
C ASP A 826 44.70 14.09 -37.51
N ALA A 827 45.47 13.36 -36.72
CA ALA A 827 46.64 12.61 -37.19
C ALA A 827 46.32 11.55 -38.27
N LYS A 828 45.08 11.03 -38.32
CA LYS A 828 44.68 10.03 -39.32
C LYS A 828 44.25 10.71 -40.63
N LEU A 829 43.58 11.86 -40.54
CA LEU A 829 43.10 12.56 -41.72
C LEU A 829 44.15 13.43 -42.40
N GLN A 830 45.13 13.95 -41.67
CA GLN A 830 46.21 14.76 -42.24
C GLN A 830 46.85 14.13 -43.51
N PRO A 831 47.31 12.87 -43.50
CA PRO A 831 47.85 12.25 -44.72
C PRO A 831 46.78 12.06 -45.81
N ILE A 832 45.52 11.82 -45.46
CA ILE A 832 44.44 11.63 -46.43
C ILE A 832 44.07 12.96 -47.11
N MET A 833 44.11 14.08 -46.38
CA MET A 833 43.87 15.41 -46.92
C MET A 833 44.87 15.78 -48.02
N SER A 834 46.12 15.31 -47.92
CA SER A 834 47.13 15.53 -48.96
C SER A 834 46.74 14.94 -50.33
N LEU A 835 45.93 13.87 -50.35
CA LEU A 835 45.42 13.24 -51.56
C LEU A 835 44.34 14.08 -52.27
N PHE A 836 43.73 15.02 -51.55
CA PHE A 836 42.64 15.87 -52.02
C PHE A 836 43.04 17.35 -52.10
N LYS A 837 44.34 17.62 -52.32
CA LYS A 837 44.88 18.97 -52.40
C LYS A 837 44.14 19.83 -53.43
N GLU A 838 43.80 19.27 -54.60
CA GLU A 838 43.03 19.99 -55.65
C GLU A 838 41.63 20.42 -55.19
N ASP A 839 40.91 19.56 -54.44
CA ASP A 839 39.59 19.90 -53.92
C ASP A 839 39.68 20.96 -52.80
N ILE A 840 40.72 20.89 -51.97
CA ILE A 840 41.01 21.90 -50.93
C ILE A 840 41.39 23.25 -51.57
N ASP A 841 42.25 23.23 -52.58
CA ASP A 841 42.65 24.41 -53.36
C ASP A 841 41.42 25.06 -54.02
N ASN A 842 40.48 24.26 -54.51
CA ASN A 842 39.22 24.77 -55.06
C ASN A 842 38.37 25.49 -53.98
N VAL A 843 38.29 24.95 -52.76
CA VAL A 843 37.63 25.63 -51.64
C VAL A 843 38.33 26.96 -51.32
N ILE A 844 39.66 26.98 -51.28
CA ILE A 844 40.48 28.19 -51.04
C ILE A 844 40.26 29.24 -52.12
N HIS A 845 40.29 28.82 -53.39
CA HIS A 845 40.02 29.70 -54.52
C HIS A 845 38.61 30.30 -54.46
N LYS A 846 37.61 29.54 -54.02
CA LYS A 846 36.24 30.04 -53.82
C LYS A 846 36.17 31.08 -52.71
N VAL A 847 36.82 30.85 -51.55
CA VAL A 847 36.90 31.85 -50.47
C VAL A 847 37.65 33.11 -50.93
N PHE A 848 38.71 32.97 -51.72
CA PHE A 848 39.42 34.10 -52.33
C PHE A 848 38.56 34.87 -53.34
N SER A 849 37.77 34.18 -54.16
CA SER A 849 36.84 34.80 -55.10
C SER A 849 35.78 35.63 -54.38
N LEU A 850 35.29 35.16 -53.23
CA LEU A 850 34.38 35.89 -52.35
C LEU A 850 35.02 37.16 -51.81
N LYS A 851 36.26 37.07 -51.30
CA LYS A 851 37.03 38.23 -50.83
C LYS A 851 37.21 39.30 -51.93
N THR A 852 37.58 38.88 -53.14
CA THR A 852 37.83 39.81 -54.27
C THR A 852 36.56 40.37 -54.89
N SER A 853 35.45 39.63 -54.85
CA SER A 853 34.17 40.07 -55.42
C SER A 853 33.59 41.33 -54.76
N GLY A 854 33.99 41.64 -53.52
CA GLY A 854 33.46 42.78 -52.75
C GLY A 854 31.96 42.72 -52.45
N ARG A 855 31.25 41.65 -52.85
CA ARG A 855 29.78 41.55 -52.82
C ARG A 855 29.17 41.36 -51.44
N ILE A 856 29.97 40.91 -50.46
CA ILE A 856 29.44 40.39 -49.19
C ILE A 856 29.89 41.27 -48.01
N SER A 857 31.16 41.66 -47.93
CA SER A 857 31.69 42.37 -46.78
C SER A 857 31.25 43.84 -46.73
N THR A 858 30.38 44.19 -45.80
CA THR A 858 29.94 45.58 -45.56
C THR A 858 30.77 46.26 -44.47
N THR A 859 31.21 45.51 -43.45
CA THR A 859 32.00 46.05 -42.33
C THR A 859 33.50 45.69 -42.42
N ILE A 860 34.34 46.48 -41.74
CA ILE A 860 35.79 46.20 -41.62
C ILE A 860 36.02 44.86 -40.89
N GLU A 861 35.20 44.57 -39.88
CA GLU A 861 35.21 43.32 -39.12
C GLU A 861 34.96 42.10 -40.03
N GLU A 862 33.91 42.14 -40.87
CA GLU A 862 33.58 41.06 -41.80
C GLU A 862 34.71 40.80 -42.82
N ARG A 863 35.37 41.86 -43.30
CA ARG A 863 36.56 41.70 -44.17
C ARG A 863 37.72 41.07 -43.43
N HIS A 864 37.92 41.45 -42.17
CA HIS A 864 38.98 40.92 -41.34
C HIS A 864 38.76 39.43 -41.04
N GLU A 865 37.54 39.01 -40.73
CA GLU A 865 37.20 37.60 -40.52
C GLU A 865 37.44 36.74 -41.77
N ILE A 866 36.99 37.18 -42.94
CA ILE A 866 37.27 36.47 -44.21
C ILE A 866 38.78 36.38 -44.46
N GLN A 867 39.52 37.44 -44.12
CA GLN A 867 40.98 37.45 -44.25
C GLN A 867 41.63 36.44 -43.29
N CYS A 868 41.20 36.38 -42.03
CA CYS A 868 41.68 35.41 -41.05
C CYS A 868 41.38 33.97 -41.51
N ALA A 869 40.15 33.71 -41.97
CA ALA A 869 39.76 32.41 -42.51
C ALA A 869 40.63 32.02 -43.73
N PHE A 870 40.87 32.95 -44.66
CA PHE A 870 41.71 32.72 -45.82
C PHE A 870 43.18 32.40 -45.45
N GLU A 871 43.76 33.13 -44.48
CA GLU A 871 45.12 32.82 -44.01
C GLU A 871 45.19 31.47 -43.27
N GLN A 872 44.17 31.13 -42.46
CA GLN A 872 44.09 29.80 -41.83
C GLN A 872 44.02 28.68 -42.87
N LEU A 873 43.25 28.85 -43.94
CA LEU A 873 43.15 27.86 -45.00
C LEU A 873 44.45 27.69 -45.79
N LYS A 874 45.23 28.75 -46.00
CA LYS A 874 46.55 28.64 -46.69
C LYS A 874 47.50 27.69 -45.97
N ILE A 875 47.44 27.63 -44.64
CA ILE A 875 48.27 26.72 -43.83
C ILE A 875 48.05 25.26 -44.24
N LEU A 876 46.87 24.91 -44.78
CA LEU A 876 46.55 23.56 -45.22
C LEU A 876 47.24 23.16 -46.54
N THR A 877 47.74 24.13 -47.31
CA THR A 877 48.32 23.91 -48.65
C THR A 877 49.83 24.05 -48.71
N GLY A 878 50.42 24.70 -47.70
CA GLY A 878 51.86 24.85 -47.50
C GLY A 878 52.42 23.61 -46.81
#